data_AF-A0A395D0R9-F1
#
_entry.id   AF-A0A395D0R9-F1
#
_cell.length_a   1.000
_cell.length_b   1.000
_cell.length_c   1.000
_cell.angle_alpha   90.00
_cell.angle_beta   90.00
_cell.angle_gamma   90.00
#
_symmetry.space_group_name_H-M   'P 1'
#
loop_
_entity.id
_entity.type
_entity.pdbx_description
1 polymer ?
#
loop_
_entity_poly.entity_id
_entity_poly.type
_entity_poly.pdbx_seq_one_letter_code
_entity_poly.pdbx_strand_id
1 'polypeptide(L)'
;MELAVLRFLVSMPAALAVGLLLLPRLTQEDGKRFRPAIAVLALARALLGLLLIVGIARSIIPPSRSLDLPTLVDFSLGTVVGKSWLATQALVVVFAFVAAARLIRQDVWIERLALGLGFGVVAVASVTGHAIDDSLPFYTKLSFPLHTVAGLTWFGGLLGLVYWMITGRDQPPAVARRLAERWSLVAKIAIGVVFVSGVALAWENVASFPNLLATPYGRLLTLKLAFLCSVLLLALSLARYLTRASESEFDIAWYGRVGALEAASGAALLFVAGWIAVITPAAHENDLFWPLPFRISYVATWGQKVPMWSDIWWWGVATLALAAATAFAWWAPRLHDRRRVIAPCAALAAFVCLIISLSVQAYPDTYNDSAVPYTAESISRGHAAFRENCVACHGATGDGRGPMAKDLKVPPADLTAPHVGTHTLGDIFHWLTFGGQSGVMPAFGNLLEQDDRWDVINYLLVLSSTNQSRFLGPKGVIQWLVAPDFSLADPKEKVTSLEGLRGAPVVISFADCRARSANLASLQPPNETSQLGSEESAALSASLQIASETARAEGARHVTVYKGKCRADPVALSPMHPDAVEIAYSVLNHYLDEPTSMEIPEGHFLVDRSGYIRARYRHFSADDGSIAPLKAQITLTASEPVVQINLHSH
;
A
#
# COMPACT_ATOMS: atom_id res chain seq x y z
N MET A 1 -5.21 28.78 -11.83
CA MET A 1 -5.45 27.55 -12.60
C MET A 1 -4.76 26.42 -11.85
N GLU A 2 -5.48 25.37 -11.50
CA GLU A 2 -4.90 24.22 -10.80
C GLU A 2 -3.85 23.52 -11.67
N LEU A 3 -2.81 22.96 -11.03
CA LEU A 3 -1.66 22.36 -11.70
C LEU A 3 -2.05 21.21 -12.64
N ALA A 4 -3.06 20.41 -12.25
CA ALA A 4 -3.60 19.33 -13.07
C ALA A 4 -4.13 19.82 -14.43
N VAL A 5 -4.92 20.89 -14.41
CA VAL A 5 -5.48 21.51 -15.62
C VAL A 5 -4.35 22.05 -16.50
N LEU A 6 -3.35 22.68 -15.90
CA LEU A 6 -2.19 23.18 -16.64
C LEU A 6 -1.40 22.06 -17.31
N ARG A 7 -1.18 20.92 -16.64
CA ARG A 7 -0.52 19.75 -17.25
C ARG A 7 -1.29 19.17 -18.43
N PHE A 8 -2.61 19.09 -18.31
CA PHE A 8 -3.46 18.67 -19.43
C PHE A 8 -3.31 19.63 -20.62
N LEU A 9 -3.43 20.93 -20.39
CA LEU A 9 -3.29 21.96 -21.43
C LEU A 9 -1.89 21.98 -22.06
N VAL A 10 -0.84 21.71 -21.29
CA VAL A 10 0.53 21.59 -21.79
C VAL A 10 0.70 20.35 -22.66
N SER A 11 0.08 19.23 -22.32
CA SER A 11 0.25 17.96 -23.04
C SER A 11 -0.51 17.92 -24.38
N MET A 12 -1.65 18.61 -24.46
CA MET A 12 -2.54 18.62 -25.63
C MET A 12 -1.85 19.09 -26.93
N PRO A 13 -1.14 20.23 -26.99
CA PRO A 13 -0.50 20.67 -28.22
C PRO A 13 0.59 19.73 -28.70
N ALA A 14 1.35 19.10 -27.80
CA ALA A 14 2.36 18.12 -28.16
C ALA A 14 1.74 16.86 -28.77
N ALA A 15 0.67 16.33 -28.16
CA ALA A 15 -0.08 15.18 -28.68
C ALA A 15 -0.64 15.47 -30.09
N LEU A 16 -1.30 16.61 -30.26
CA LEU A 16 -1.83 17.06 -31.55
C LEU A 16 -0.73 17.23 -32.61
N ALA A 17 0.39 17.85 -32.25
CA ALA A 17 1.50 18.05 -33.18
C ALA A 17 2.08 16.71 -33.66
N VAL A 18 2.27 15.73 -32.76
CA VAL A 18 2.72 14.37 -33.12
C VAL A 18 1.68 13.66 -33.98
N GLY A 19 0.39 13.75 -33.66
CA GLY A 19 -0.69 13.18 -34.46
C GLY A 19 -0.71 13.71 -35.90
N LEU A 20 -0.57 15.03 -36.06
CA LEU A 20 -0.50 15.68 -37.38
C LEU A 20 0.81 15.37 -38.13
N LEU A 21 1.90 15.04 -37.43
CA LEU A 21 3.15 14.57 -38.05
C LEU A 21 3.06 13.11 -38.53
N LEU A 22 2.18 12.31 -37.95
CA LEU A 22 1.93 10.92 -38.36
C LEU A 22 0.96 10.82 -39.53
N LEU A 23 -0.06 11.69 -39.57
CA LEU A 23 -1.16 11.60 -40.53
C LEU A 23 -0.69 11.54 -42.02
N PRO A 24 0.23 12.40 -42.51
CA PRO A 24 0.70 12.32 -43.90
C PRO A 24 1.39 10.99 -44.25
N ARG A 25 2.04 10.36 -43.27
CA ARG A 25 2.68 9.05 -43.47
C ARG A 25 1.66 7.92 -43.57
N LEU A 26 0.52 8.07 -42.90
CA LEU A 26 -0.59 7.12 -42.95
C LEU A 26 -1.46 7.30 -44.20
N THR A 27 -1.66 8.53 -44.66
CA THR A 27 -2.48 8.83 -45.86
C THR A 27 -1.69 8.78 -47.17
N GLN A 28 -0.36 8.83 -47.13
CA GLN A 28 0.51 9.06 -48.29
C GLN A 28 0.20 10.38 -49.04
N GLU A 29 -0.47 11.33 -48.38
CA GLU A 29 -0.73 12.67 -48.91
C GLU A 29 0.45 13.62 -48.65
N ASP A 30 0.54 14.70 -49.45
CA ASP A 30 1.47 15.79 -49.19
C ASP A 30 1.07 16.53 -47.90
N GLY A 31 1.92 16.43 -46.87
CA GLY A 31 1.67 16.97 -45.53
C GLY A 31 1.68 18.50 -45.41
N LYS A 32 1.86 19.24 -46.53
CA LYS A 32 1.92 20.71 -46.56
C LYS A 32 0.82 21.40 -45.76
N ARG A 33 -0.43 20.93 -45.88
CA ARG A 33 -1.59 21.55 -45.19
C ARG A 33 -1.50 21.52 -43.66
N PHE A 34 -0.72 20.61 -43.08
CA PHE A 34 -0.61 20.45 -41.62
C PHE A 34 0.57 21.22 -41.01
N ARG A 35 1.54 21.65 -41.81
CA ARG A 35 2.76 22.32 -41.34
C ARG A 35 2.50 23.58 -40.48
N PRO A 36 1.64 24.53 -40.87
CA PRO A 36 1.39 25.72 -40.04
C PRO A 36 0.77 25.36 -38.68
N ALA A 37 -0.19 24.42 -38.67
CA ALA A 37 -0.80 23.96 -37.43
C ALA A 37 0.23 23.31 -36.49
N ILE A 38 1.13 22.47 -37.01
CA ILE A 38 2.19 21.82 -36.21
C ILE A 38 3.13 22.87 -35.59
N ALA A 39 3.52 23.90 -36.35
CA ALA A 39 4.37 24.97 -35.85
C ALA A 39 3.69 25.79 -34.73
N VAL A 40 2.41 26.14 -34.90
CA VAL A 40 1.62 26.84 -33.88
C VAL A 40 1.47 26.00 -32.62
N LEU A 41 1.17 24.71 -32.75
CA LEU A 41 1.04 23.79 -31.61
C LEU A 41 2.36 23.61 -30.85
N ALA A 42 3.48 23.51 -31.57
CA ALA A 42 4.80 23.42 -30.96
C ALA A 42 5.18 24.70 -30.20
N LEU A 43 4.86 25.88 -30.75
CA LEU A 43 5.05 27.16 -30.06
C LEU A 43 4.13 27.28 -28.84
N ALA A 44 2.86 26.91 -28.96
CA ALA A 44 1.91 26.90 -27.85
C ALA A 44 2.39 25.99 -26.71
N ARG A 45 2.90 24.78 -27.02
CA ARG A 45 3.53 23.89 -26.05
C ARG A 45 4.71 24.54 -25.32
N ALA A 46 5.54 25.30 -26.04
CA ALA A 46 6.68 26.01 -25.47
C ALA A 46 6.21 27.09 -24.48
N LEU A 47 5.25 27.94 -24.89
CA LEU A 47 4.74 29.02 -24.05
C LEU A 47 3.99 28.50 -22.81
N LEU A 48 3.12 27.50 -22.97
CA LEU A 48 2.42 26.88 -21.84
C LEU A 48 3.40 26.19 -20.87
N GLY A 49 4.53 25.68 -21.35
CA GLY A 49 5.60 25.13 -20.52
C GLY A 49 6.21 26.13 -19.55
N LEU A 50 6.27 27.43 -19.91
CA LEU A 50 6.71 28.50 -19.02
C LEU A 50 5.68 28.80 -17.91
N LEU A 51 4.39 28.61 -18.17
CA LEU A 51 3.37 28.70 -17.13
C LEU A 51 3.45 27.49 -16.18
N LEU A 52 3.81 26.31 -16.70
CA LEU A 52 3.89 25.07 -15.92
C LEU A 52 4.88 25.18 -14.76
N ILE A 53 6.06 25.78 -14.96
CA ILE A 53 7.05 25.93 -13.88
C ILE A 53 6.53 26.82 -12.75
N VAL A 54 5.77 27.87 -13.07
CA VAL A 54 5.13 28.72 -12.06
C VAL A 54 4.08 27.93 -11.27
N GLY A 55 3.29 27.11 -11.95
CA GLY A 55 2.31 26.22 -11.31
C GLY A 55 2.96 25.19 -10.37
N ILE A 56 4.04 24.54 -10.83
CA ILE A 56 4.80 23.57 -10.02
C ILE A 56 5.43 24.27 -8.81
N ALA A 57 6.12 25.39 -9.04
CA ALA A 57 6.75 26.15 -7.96
C ALA A 57 5.73 26.60 -6.91
N ARG A 58 4.53 27.05 -7.31
CA ARG A 58 3.48 27.45 -6.36
C ARG A 58 2.88 26.29 -5.56
N SER A 59 2.90 25.07 -6.12
CA SER A 59 2.42 23.88 -5.40
C SER A 59 3.40 23.38 -4.33
N ILE A 60 4.69 23.70 -4.47
CA ILE A 60 5.76 23.22 -3.57
C ILE A 60 6.18 24.32 -2.59
N ILE A 61 6.29 25.56 -3.05
CA ILE A 61 6.78 26.68 -2.25
C ILE A 61 5.62 27.22 -1.39
N PRO A 62 5.79 27.32 -0.06
CA PRO A 62 4.75 27.80 0.85
C PRO A 62 4.20 29.18 0.46
N PRO A 63 2.92 29.46 0.74
CA PRO A 63 2.31 30.74 0.37
C PRO A 63 3.00 31.97 0.96
N SER A 64 3.70 31.81 2.08
CA SER A 64 4.44 32.85 2.80
C SER A 64 5.67 33.38 2.05
N ARG A 65 6.18 32.65 1.05
CA ARG A 65 7.29 33.09 0.21
C ARG A 65 6.77 33.67 -1.11
N SER A 66 7.26 34.84 -1.49
CA SER A 66 6.95 35.44 -2.79
C SER A 66 7.56 34.62 -3.93
N LEU A 67 6.82 34.46 -5.02
CA LEU A 67 7.33 33.88 -6.27
C LEU A 67 7.80 35.01 -7.19
N ASP A 68 9.06 35.40 -7.04
CA ASP A 68 9.76 36.32 -7.94
C ASP A 68 10.71 35.55 -8.88
N LEU A 69 11.29 36.26 -9.86
CA LEU A 69 12.17 35.64 -10.85
C LEU A 69 13.41 34.97 -10.22
N PRO A 70 14.11 35.57 -9.23
CA PRO A 70 15.20 34.89 -8.52
C PRO A 70 14.76 33.57 -7.87
N THR A 71 13.63 33.55 -7.16
CA THR A 71 13.11 32.31 -6.54
C THR A 71 12.80 31.24 -7.58
N LEU A 72 12.26 31.61 -8.74
CA LEU A 72 12.00 30.66 -9.83
C LEU A 72 13.29 30.12 -10.46
N VAL A 73 14.33 30.96 -10.60
CA VAL A 73 15.64 30.54 -11.09
C VAL A 73 16.31 29.58 -10.11
N ASP A 74 16.32 29.93 -8.82
CA ASP A 74 16.87 29.08 -7.76
C ASP A 74 16.12 27.76 -7.66
N PHE A 75 14.79 27.76 -7.74
CA PHE A 75 13.99 26.54 -7.78
C PHE A 75 14.33 25.68 -9.00
N SER A 76 14.45 26.30 -10.18
CA SER A 76 14.71 25.59 -11.44
C SER A 76 16.10 24.97 -11.48
N LEU A 77 17.12 25.64 -10.95
CA LEU A 77 18.50 25.15 -10.93
C LEU A 77 18.84 24.31 -9.70
N GLY A 78 18.17 24.54 -8.58
CA GLY A 78 18.43 23.90 -7.30
C GLY A 78 17.71 22.56 -7.11
N THR A 79 16.58 22.33 -7.79
CA THR A 79 15.76 21.13 -7.58
C THR A 79 15.86 20.14 -8.75
N VAL A 80 15.67 18.85 -8.47
CA VAL A 80 15.63 17.80 -9.51
C VAL A 80 14.44 18.03 -10.46
N VAL A 81 13.29 18.42 -9.92
CA VAL A 81 12.08 18.76 -10.70
C VAL A 81 12.35 19.94 -11.63
N GLY A 82 12.99 20.99 -11.10
CA GLY A 82 13.39 22.17 -11.87
C GLY A 82 14.33 21.85 -13.03
N LYS A 83 15.39 21.07 -12.78
CA LYS A 83 16.34 20.62 -13.81
C LYS A 83 15.66 19.77 -14.89
N SER A 84 14.76 18.89 -14.47
CA SER A 84 13.97 18.05 -15.38
C SER A 84 13.04 18.89 -16.27
N TRP A 85 12.42 19.93 -15.70
CA TRP A 85 11.64 20.90 -16.45
C TRP A 85 12.51 21.68 -17.45
N LEU A 86 13.70 22.16 -17.05
CA LEU A 86 14.62 22.87 -17.93
C LEU A 86 15.03 22.01 -19.15
N ALA A 87 15.41 20.75 -18.91
CA ALA A 87 15.75 19.81 -19.96
C ALA A 87 14.58 19.57 -20.93
N THR A 88 13.38 19.39 -20.37
CA THR A 88 12.13 19.24 -21.15
C THR A 88 11.85 20.48 -21.99
N GLN A 89 11.99 21.67 -21.40
CA GLN A 89 11.70 22.94 -22.07
C GLN A 89 12.71 23.23 -23.18
N ALA A 90 13.98 22.91 -22.99
CA ALA A 90 15.00 23.01 -24.03
C ALA A 90 14.66 22.14 -25.25
N LEU A 91 14.26 20.88 -25.01
CA LEU A 91 13.82 19.97 -26.08
C LEU A 91 12.59 20.50 -26.83
N VAL A 92 11.63 21.07 -26.11
CA VAL A 92 10.43 21.68 -26.68
C VAL A 92 10.77 22.87 -27.58
N VAL A 93 11.71 23.73 -27.18
CA VAL A 93 12.16 24.88 -28.00
C VAL A 93 12.83 24.40 -29.28
N VAL A 94 13.68 23.37 -29.20
CA VAL A 94 14.30 22.76 -30.39
C VAL A 94 13.22 22.17 -31.31
N PHE A 95 12.24 21.46 -30.76
CA PHE A 95 11.11 20.95 -31.52
C PHE A 95 10.32 22.06 -32.23
N ALA A 96 10.03 23.17 -31.53
CA ALA A 96 9.31 24.31 -32.11
C ALA A 96 10.09 24.97 -33.25
N PHE A 97 11.41 25.11 -33.11
CA PHE A 97 12.28 25.63 -34.17
C PHE A 97 12.27 24.73 -35.41
N VAL A 98 12.43 23.41 -35.24
CA VAL A 98 12.39 22.45 -36.33
C VAL A 98 11.00 22.40 -36.98
N ALA A 99 9.92 22.50 -36.19
CA ALA A 99 8.56 22.58 -36.70
C ALA A 99 8.32 23.83 -37.55
N ALA A 100 8.86 24.98 -37.15
CA ALA A 100 8.79 26.22 -37.93
C ALA A 100 9.66 26.16 -39.20
N ALA A 101 10.85 25.54 -39.14
CA ALA A 101 11.73 25.40 -40.30
C ALA A 101 11.07 24.64 -41.47
N ARG A 102 10.14 23.72 -41.18
CA ARG A 102 9.34 22.99 -42.19
C ARG A 102 8.43 23.89 -43.02
N LEU A 103 8.11 25.10 -42.55
CA LEU A 103 7.31 26.07 -43.33
C LEU A 103 8.10 26.60 -44.53
N ILE A 104 9.43 26.63 -44.43
CA ILE A 104 10.31 27.23 -45.42
C ILE A 104 11.06 26.16 -46.22
N ARG A 105 11.49 25.06 -45.58
CA ARG A 105 12.27 23.99 -46.22
C ARG A 105 11.49 22.68 -46.29
N GLN A 106 11.58 22.03 -47.45
CA GLN A 106 10.97 20.72 -47.70
C GLN A 106 12.08 19.66 -47.76
N ASP A 107 12.38 19.06 -46.61
CA ASP A 107 13.40 18.02 -46.49
C ASP A 107 12.86 16.84 -45.66
N VAL A 108 13.03 15.62 -46.17
CA VAL A 108 12.63 14.38 -45.50
C VAL A 108 13.34 14.21 -44.16
N TRP A 109 14.58 14.66 -44.03
CA TRP A 109 15.33 14.60 -42.77
C TRP A 109 14.76 15.53 -41.72
N ILE A 110 14.33 16.75 -42.10
CA ILE A 110 13.65 17.68 -41.20
C ILE A 110 12.31 17.10 -40.74
N GLU A 111 11.57 16.44 -41.64
CA GLU A 111 10.30 15.76 -41.31
C GLU A 111 10.50 14.57 -40.34
N ARG A 112 11.60 13.82 -40.46
CA ARG A 112 11.96 12.73 -39.54
C ARG A 112 12.44 13.27 -38.20
N LEU A 113 13.26 14.31 -38.21
CA LEU A 113 13.76 14.97 -37.01
C LEU A 113 12.61 15.59 -36.21
N ALA A 114 11.68 16.30 -36.87
CA ALA A 114 10.50 16.86 -36.22
C ALA A 114 9.67 15.76 -35.53
N LEU A 115 9.44 14.63 -36.21
CA LEU A 115 8.71 13.51 -35.62
C LEU A 115 9.43 12.92 -34.41
N GLY A 116 10.75 12.68 -34.52
CA GLY A 116 11.56 12.15 -33.42
C GLY A 116 11.58 13.09 -32.20
N LEU A 117 11.78 14.38 -32.43
CA LEU A 117 11.72 15.41 -31.38
C LEU A 117 10.32 15.49 -30.76
N GLY A 118 9.26 15.41 -31.56
CA GLY A 118 7.88 15.38 -31.06
C GLY A 118 7.62 14.20 -30.12
N PHE A 119 8.05 12.99 -30.49
CA PHE A 119 7.99 11.83 -29.59
C PHE A 119 8.83 12.04 -28.34
N GLY A 120 10.02 12.62 -28.47
CA GLY A 120 10.87 13.00 -27.33
C GLY A 120 10.15 13.93 -26.36
N VAL A 121 9.52 15.01 -26.87
CA VAL A 121 8.74 15.98 -26.07
C VAL A 121 7.60 15.30 -25.31
N VAL A 122 6.90 14.37 -25.94
CA VAL A 122 5.83 13.61 -25.32
C VAL A 122 6.38 12.64 -24.25
N ALA A 123 7.51 11.97 -24.52
CA ALA A 123 8.15 11.06 -23.57
C ALA A 123 8.59 11.78 -22.29
N VAL A 124 9.21 12.95 -22.42
CA VAL A 124 9.71 13.69 -21.25
C VAL A 124 8.60 14.37 -20.44
N ALA A 125 7.35 14.39 -20.94
CA ALA A 125 6.22 14.95 -20.20
C ALA A 125 5.96 14.21 -18.87
N SER A 126 6.25 12.90 -18.81
CA SER A 126 6.11 12.11 -17.57
C SER A 126 7.19 12.41 -16.53
N VAL A 127 8.35 12.93 -16.95
CA VAL A 127 9.54 13.16 -16.12
C VAL A 127 9.37 14.33 -15.16
N THR A 128 8.27 15.08 -15.23
CA THR A 128 7.98 16.13 -14.24
C THR A 128 7.04 15.66 -13.12
N GLY A 129 6.55 14.41 -13.16
CA GLY A 129 5.67 13.80 -12.14
C GLY A 129 6.35 12.71 -11.30
N HIS A 130 5.60 11.67 -10.92
CA HIS A 130 6.09 10.54 -10.10
C HIS A 130 7.24 9.71 -10.72
N ALA A 131 7.58 9.97 -11.98
CA ALA A 131 8.61 9.23 -12.69
C ALA A 131 10.05 9.51 -12.22
N ILE A 132 10.27 10.51 -11.34
CA ILE A 132 11.60 10.90 -10.84
C ILE A 132 11.99 10.17 -9.54
N ASP A 133 11.13 9.32 -8.99
CA ASP A 133 11.49 8.60 -7.77
C ASP A 133 12.60 7.56 -8.04
N ASP A 134 13.78 7.81 -7.44
CA ASP A 134 14.95 6.96 -7.61
C ASP A 134 14.80 5.58 -6.97
N SER A 135 13.87 5.41 -6.02
CA SER A 135 13.58 4.12 -5.38
C SER A 135 12.84 3.14 -6.31
N LEU A 136 12.21 3.64 -7.39
CA LEU A 136 11.41 2.79 -8.26
C LEU A 136 12.27 1.83 -9.10
N PRO A 137 11.77 0.59 -9.33
CA PRO A 137 12.41 -0.35 -10.24
C PRO A 137 12.57 0.20 -11.66
N PHE A 138 13.59 -0.27 -12.37
CA PHE A 138 13.89 0.20 -13.74
C PHE A 138 12.71 0.03 -14.70
N TYR A 139 11.96 -1.08 -14.61
CA TYR A 139 10.81 -1.33 -15.47
C TYR A 139 9.69 -0.30 -15.24
N THR A 140 9.49 0.16 -14.00
CA THR A 140 8.51 1.19 -13.65
C THR A 140 8.94 2.54 -14.20
N LYS A 141 10.22 2.91 -14.01
CA LYS A 141 10.81 4.12 -14.59
C LYS A 141 10.67 4.17 -16.10
N LEU A 142 10.84 3.04 -16.79
CA LEU A 142 10.64 2.92 -18.24
C LEU A 142 9.16 2.92 -18.64
N SER A 143 8.26 2.42 -17.79
CA SER A 143 6.83 2.35 -18.07
C SER A 143 6.18 3.75 -18.15
N PHE A 144 6.65 4.73 -17.38
CA PHE A 144 6.14 6.11 -17.44
C PHE A 144 6.23 6.76 -18.84
N PRO A 145 7.43 6.87 -19.46
CA PRO A 145 7.56 7.46 -20.79
C PRO A 145 6.89 6.59 -21.85
N LEU A 146 6.96 5.26 -21.76
CA LEU A 146 6.28 4.37 -22.72
C LEU A 146 4.76 4.55 -22.70
N HIS A 147 4.15 4.58 -21.50
CA HIS A 147 2.72 4.80 -21.32
C HIS A 147 2.30 6.16 -21.89
N THR A 148 3.08 7.19 -21.59
CA THR A 148 2.79 8.58 -22.00
C THR A 148 2.92 8.77 -23.51
N VAL A 149 4.00 8.26 -24.11
CA VAL A 149 4.19 8.28 -25.57
C VAL A 149 3.08 7.53 -26.26
N ALA A 150 2.79 6.30 -25.86
CA ALA A 150 1.75 5.50 -26.50
C ALA A 150 0.37 6.15 -26.37
N GLY A 151 -0.01 6.61 -25.18
CA GLY A 151 -1.30 7.23 -24.92
C GLY A 151 -1.50 8.56 -25.67
N LEU A 152 -0.51 9.46 -25.64
CA LEU A 152 -0.62 10.75 -26.32
C LEU A 152 -0.47 10.64 -27.85
N THR A 153 0.29 9.66 -28.34
CA THR A 153 0.37 9.35 -29.78
C THR A 153 -0.96 8.79 -30.29
N TRP A 154 -1.55 7.84 -29.56
CA TRP A 154 -2.88 7.31 -29.85
C TRP A 154 -3.91 8.45 -29.88
N PHE A 155 -3.97 9.25 -28.83
CA PHE A 155 -4.96 10.32 -28.76
C PHE A 155 -4.77 11.39 -29.85
N GLY A 156 -3.53 11.83 -30.08
CA GLY A 156 -3.19 12.83 -31.09
C GLY A 156 -3.55 12.37 -32.51
N GLY A 157 -3.24 11.12 -32.85
CA GLY A 157 -3.60 10.58 -34.16
C GLY A 157 -5.10 10.26 -34.31
N LEU A 158 -5.82 9.95 -33.22
CA LEU A 158 -7.28 9.83 -33.24
C LEU A 158 -7.92 11.19 -33.57
N LEU A 159 -7.44 12.28 -32.95
CA LEU A 159 -7.88 13.64 -33.30
C LEU A 159 -7.55 14.00 -34.75
N GLY A 160 -6.36 13.63 -35.22
CA GLY A 160 -5.98 13.79 -36.62
C GLY A 160 -6.91 13.03 -37.59
N LEU A 161 -7.28 11.80 -37.25
CA LEU A 161 -8.22 10.99 -38.01
C LEU A 161 -9.61 11.63 -38.04
N VAL A 162 -10.14 12.04 -36.88
CA VAL A 162 -11.46 12.70 -36.77
C VAL A 162 -11.47 13.99 -37.58
N TYR A 163 -10.42 14.81 -37.47
CA TYR A 163 -10.28 16.02 -38.27
C TYR A 163 -10.30 15.71 -39.78
N TRP A 164 -9.56 14.68 -40.22
CA TRP A 164 -9.56 14.26 -41.62
C TRP A 164 -10.94 13.76 -42.06
N MET A 165 -11.65 12.98 -41.24
CA MET A 165 -13.01 12.49 -41.55
C MET A 165 -14.04 13.62 -41.64
N ILE A 166 -13.83 14.72 -40.91
CA ILE A 166 -14.72 15.90 -40.96
C ILE A 166 -14.43 16.76 -42.19
N THR A 167 -13.15 16.96 -42.52
CA THR A 167 -12.70 17.88 -43.59
C THR A 167 -12.60 17.22 -44.97
N GLY A 168 -12.39 15.90 -45.02
CA GLY A 168 -12.21 15.12 -46.23
C GLY A 168 -13.48 14.42 -46.71
N ARG A 169 -14.67 14.98 -46.42
CA ARG A 169 -15.96 14.34 -46.78
C ARG A 169 -16.17 14.17 -48.28
N ASP A 170 -15.56 15.03 -49.08
CA ASP A 170 -15.66 15.01 -50.54
C ASP A 170 -14.65 14.03 -51.19
N GLN A 171 -13.80 13.37 -50.39
CA GLN A 171 -12.83 12.39 -50.87
C GLN A 171 -13.48 11.02 -51.10
N PRO A 172 -12.92 10.17 -51.98
CA PRO A 172 -13.44 8.82 -52.21
C PRO A 172 -13.49 7.99 -50.92
N PRO A 173 -14.60 7.27 -50.63
CA PRO A 173 -14.74 6.44 -49.42
C PRO A 173 -13.61 5.42 -49.20
N ALA A 174 -13.01 4.91 -50.28
CA ALA A 174 -11.88 4.00 -50.23
C ALA A 174 -10.62 4.61 -49.57
N VAL A 175 -10.38 5.92 -49.73
CA VAL A 175 -9.25 6.62 -49.09
C VAL A 175 -9.49 6.72 -47.58
N ALA A 176 -10.71 7.09 -47.19
CA ALA A 176 -11.13 7.19 -45.80
C ALA A 176 -11.02 5.85 -45.06
N ARG A 177 -11.49 4.78 -45.71
CA ARG A 177 -11.40 3.42 -45.16
C ARG A 177 -9.95 2.97 -44.97
N ARG A 178 -9.09 3.12 -45.99
CA ARG A 178 -7.66 2.74 -45.88
C ARG A 178 -6.95 3.50 -44.77
N LEU A 179 -7.28 4.78 -44.59
CA LEU A 179 -6.79 5.57 -43.47
C LEU A 179 -7.26 4.99 -42.13
N ALA A 180 -8.55 4.66 -42.00
CA ALA A 180 -9.10 4.05 -40.80
C ALA A 180 -8.46 2.69 -40.47
N GLU A 181 -8.19 1.85 -41.47
CA GLU A 181 -7.50 0.56 -41.31
C GLU A 181 -6.07 0.71 -40.81
N ARG A 182 -5.28 1.61 -41.43
CA ARG A 182 -3.91 1.90 -41.02
C ARG A 182 -3.85 2.48 -39.61
N TRP A 183 -4.74 3.42 -39.31
CA TRP A 183 -4.86 3.99 -37.96
C TRP A 183 -5.25 2.93 -36.93
N SER A 184 -6.20 2.05 -37.25
CA SER A 184 -6.65 0.99 -36.36
C SER A 184 -5.50 0.07 -35.93
N LEU A 185 -4.55 -0.22 -36.82
CA LEU A 185 -3.34 -0.98 -36.47
C LEU A 185 -2.45 -0.23 -35.47
N VAL A 186 -2.17 1.04 -35.74
CA VAL A 186 -1.36 1.90 -34.84
C VAL A 186 -2.04 2.03 -33.48
N ALA A 187 -3.35 2.24 -33.46
CA ALA A 187 -4.14 2.35 -32.24
C ALA A 187 -4.08 1.07 -31.39
N LYS A 188 -4.19 -0.12 -32.00
CA LYS A 188 -4.07 -1.41 -31.29
C LYS A 188 -2.69 -1.57 -30.64
N ILE A 189 -1.61 -1.24 -31.36
CA ILE A 189 -0.25 -1.31 -30.82
C ILE A 189 -0.10 -0.33 -29.65
N ALA A 190 -0.54 0.91 -29.81
CA ALA A 190 -0.46 1.93 -28.77
C ALA A 190 -1.26 1.55 -27.51
N ILE A 191 -2.50 1.08 -27.67
CA ILE A 191 -3.33 0.60 -26.55
C ILE A 191 -2.70 -0.64 -25.88
N GLY A 192 -2.08 -1.54 -26.64
CA GLY A 192 -1.32 -2.67 -26.08
C GLY A 192 -0.16 -2.21 -25.19
N VAL A 193 0.62 -1.23 -25.64
CA VAL A 193 1.70 -0.63 -24.83
C VAL A 193 1.13 0.08 -23.59
N VAL A 194 0.05 0.85 -23.73
CA VAL A 194 -0.65 1.51 -22.62
C VAL A 194 -1.14 0.50 -21.59
N PHE A 195 -1.67 -0.64 -22.02
CA PHE A 195 -2.12 -1.71 -21.13
C PHE A 195 -0.97 -2.31 -20.32
N VAL A 196 0.09 -2.77 -20.99
CA VAL A 196 1.25 -3.40 -20.31
C VAL A 196 1.93 -2.43 -19.36
N SER A 197 2.24 -1.22 -19.85
CA SER A 197 2.85 -0.18 -19.00
C SER A 197 1.91 0.28 -17.89
N GLY A 198 0.59 0.35 -18.14
CA GLY A 198 -0.40 0.73 -17.15
C GLY A 198 -0.53 -0.27 -16.00
N VAL A 199 -0.44 -1.57 -16.28
CA VAL A 199 -0.41 -2.62 -15.25
C VAL A 199 0.85 -2.50 -14.40
N ALA A 200 2.02 -2.32 -15.02
CA ALA A 200 3.27 -2.13 -14.27
C ALA A 200 3.22 -0.88 -13.37
N LEU A 201 2.67 0.23 -13.86
CA LEU A 201 2.48 1.44 -13.07
C LEU A 201 1.45 1.26 -11.95
N ALA A 202 0.36 0.54 -12.18
CA ALA A 202 -0.65 0.29 -11.16
C ALA A 202 -0.12 -0.59 -10.02
N TRP A 203 0.74 -1.57 -10.35
CA TRP A 203 1.36 -2.44 -9.36
C TRP A 203 2.13 -1.64 -8.30
N GLU A 204 2.95 -0.68 -8.73
CA GLU A 204 3.73 0.16 -7.80
C GLU A 204 2.89 1.27 -7.16
N ASN A 205 2.10 2.01 -7.96
CA ASN A 205 1.43 3.22 -7.45
C ASN A 205 0.15 2.96 -6.67
N VAL A 206 -0.49 1.79 -6.85
CA VAL A 206 -1.73 1.42 -6.14
C VAL A 206 -1.44 0.39 -5.06
N ALA A 207 -0.54 -0.57 -5.32
CA ALA A 207 -0.13 -1.67 -4.45
C ALA A 207 -1.25 -2.67 -4.06
N SER A 208 -2.46 -2.23 -3.71
CA SER A 208 -3.53 -3.09 -3.20
C SER A 208 -4.92 -2.72 -3.77
N PHE A 209 -5.85 -3.68 -3.76
CA PHE A 209 -7.24 -3.41 -4.16
C PHE A 209 -7.96 -2.40 -3.26
N PRO A 210 -7.80 -2.43 -1.92
CA PRO A 210 -8.33 -1.40 -1.05
C PRO A 210 -7.91 0.01 -1.47
N ASN A 211 -6.63 0.19 -1.79
CA ASN A 211 -6.07 1.48 -2.20
C ASN A 211 -6.73 2.00 -3.50
N LEU A 212 -7.23 1.12 -4.36
CA LEU A 212 -7.94 1.50 -5.59
C LEU A 212 -9.28 2.19 -5.32
N LEU A 213 -10.00 1.83 -4.25
CA LEU A 213 -11.32 2.40 -3.94
C LEU A 213 -11.28 3.40 -2.79
N ALA A 214 -10.36 3.21 -1.86
CA ALA A 214 -10.29 3.98 -0.62
C ALA A 214 -9.57 5.32 -0.77
N THR A 215 -8.63 5.42 -1.71
CA THR A 215 -7.80 6.62 -1.89
C THR A 215 -8.35 7.56 -2.98
N PRO A 216 -8.09 8.87 -2.90
CA PRO A 216 -8.42 9.81 -3.98
C PRO A 216 -7.76 9.42 -5.31
N TYR A 217 -6.51 8.95 -5.27
CA TYR A 217 -5.77 8.47 -6.43
C TYR A 217 -6.47 7.28 -7.09
N GLY A 218 -6.83 6.28 -6.30
CA GLY A 218 -7.50 5.07 -6.77
C GLY A 218 -8.86 5.38 -7.40
N ARG A 219 -9.64 6.31 -6.82
CA ARG A 219 -10.94 6.73 -7.36
C ARG A 219 -10.81 7.41 -8.72
N LEU A 220 -9.82 8.29 -8.88
CA LEU A 220 -9.51 8.90 -10.18
C LEU A 220 -9.01 7.85 -11.18
N LEU A 221 -8.22 6.87 -10.75
CA LEU A 221 -7.80 5.76 -11.60
C LEU A 221 -9.01 4.91 -12.03
N THR A 222 -9.95 4.64 -11.13
CA THR A 222 -11.20 3.93 -11.43
C THR A 222 -12.03 4.70 -12.46
N LEU A 223 -12.14 6.03 -12.31
CA LEU A 223 -12.78 6.90 -13.29
C LEU A 223 -12.05 6.89 -14.65
N LYS A 224 -10.71 6.90 -14.65
CA LYS A 224 -9.88 6.77 -15.86
C LYS A 224 -10.14 5.44 -16.57
N LEU A 225 -10.26 4.34 -15.82
CA LEU A 225 -10.60 3.02 -16.35
C LEU A 225 -12.02 2.95 -16.90
N ALA A 226 -12.98 3.65 -16.28
CA ALA A 226 -14.34 3.77 -16.80
C ALA A 226 -14.36 4.50 -18.17
N PHE A 227 -13.64 5.63 -18.29
CA PHE A 227 -13.48 6.29 -19.58
C PHE A 227 -12.73 5.44 -20.60
N LEU A 228 -11.72 4.67 -20.17
CA LEU A 228 -11.03 3.71 -21.04
C LEU A 228 -11.99 2.65 -21.57
N CYS A 229 -12.88 2.12 -20.72
CA CYS A 229 -13.90 1.16 -21.12
C CYS A 229 -14.83 1.77 -22.19
N SER A 230 -15.30 3.01 -21.98
CA SER A 230 -16.10 3.75 -22.96
C SER A 230 -15.37 3.92 -24.31
N VAL A 231 -14.10 4.31 -24.28
CA VAL A 231 -13.23 4.40 -25.46
C VAL A 231 -13.13 3.04 -26.18
N LEU A 232 -12.86 1.96 -25.44
CA LEU A 232 -12.71 0.62 -26.03
C LEU A 232 -14.01 0.10 -26.63
N LEU A 233 -15.17 0.40 -26.03
CA LEU A 233 -16.48 0.04 -26.57
C LEU A 233 -16.78 0.81 -27.87
N LEU A 234 -16.46 2.11 -27.93
CA LEU A 234 -16.58 2.92 -29.14
C LEU A 234 -15.61 2.42 -30.23
N ALA A 235 -14.35 2.16 -29.88
CA ALA A 235 -13.35 1.60 -30.78
C ALA A 235 -13.77 0.22 -31.31
N LEU A 236 -14.37 -0.62 -30.47
CA LEU A 236 -14.93 -1.92 -30.88
C LEU A 236 -16.10 -1.75 -31.85
N SER A 237 -16.95 -0.73 -31.67
CA SER A 237 -18.03 -0.41 -32.60
C SER A 237 -17.49 0.00 -33.98
N LEU A 238 -16.46 0.86 -33.99
CA LEU A 238 -15.77 1.29 -35.21
C LEU A 238 -15.06 0.13 -35.91
N ALA A 239 -14.36 -0.73 -35.15
CA ALA A 239 -13.70 -1.90 -35.69
C ALA A 239 -14.69 -2.89 -36.30
N ARG A 240 -15.83 -3.15 -35.64
CA ARG A 240 -16.91 -4.01 -36.17
C ARG A 240 -17.51 -3.43 -37.43
N TYR A 241 -17.74 -2.12 -37.48
CA TYR A 241 -18.21 -1.45 -38.67
C TYR A 241 -17.21 -1.60 -39.83
N LEU A 242 -15.93 -1.34 -39.58
CA LEU A 242 -14.85 -1.46 -40.56
C LEU A 242 -14.75 -2.88 -41.15
N THR A 243 -14.96 -3.91 -40.34
CA THR A 243 -14.96 -5.31 -40.82
C THR A 243 -16.18 -5.69 -41.65
N ARG A 244 -17.30 -4.96 -41.54
CA ARG A 244 -18.57 -5.28 -42.21
C ARG A 244 -18.80 -4.45 -43.47
N ALA A 245 -18.45 -3.16 -43.43
CA ALA A 245 -18.66 -2.26 -44.55
C ALA A 245 -17.73 -2.63 -45.71
N SER A 246 -18.22 -2.55 -46.95
CA SER A 246 -17.40 -2.62 -48.17
C SER A 246 -16.71 -1.28 -48.46
N GLU A 247 -15.75 -1.21 -49.40
CA GLU A 247 -15.05 0.05 -49.72
C GLU A 247 -16.01 1.14 -50.25
N SER A 248 -17.02 0.74 -51.02
CA SER A 248 -18.01 1.65 -51.62
C SER A 248 -19.09 2.14 -50.65
N GLU A 249 -19.36 1.38 -49.58
CA GLU A 249 -20.42 1.65 -48.61
C GLU A 249 -19.90 2.36 -47.35
N PHE A 250 -18.63 2.77 -47.32
CA PHE A 250 -18.03 3.40 -46.15
C PHE A 250 -18.59 4.82 -45.91
N ASP A 251 -19.51 4.94 -44.95
CA ASP A 251 -20.00 6.22 -44.44
C ASP A 251 -18.93 6.97 -43.61
N ILE A 252 -18.29 7.95 -44.26
CA ILE A 252 -17.28 8.85 -43.67
C ILE A 252 -17.88 9.68 -42.52
N ALA A 253 -19.13 10.14 -42.67
CA ALA A 253 -19.76 11.05 -41.71
C ALA A 253 -20.13 10.31 -40.41
N TRP A 254 -20.66 9.09 -40.52
CA TRP A 254 -20.91 8.25 -39.35
C TRP A 254 -19.62 7.88 -38.63
N TYR A 255 -18.60 7.44 -39.36
CA TYR A 255 -17.30 7.07 -38.77
C TYR A 255 -16.66 8.26 -38.05
N GLY A 256 -16.71 9.46 -38.67
CA GLY A 256 -16.23 10.70 -38.06
C GLY A 256 -16.99 11.10 -36.79
N ARG A 257 -18.33 10.94 -36.74
CA ARG A 257 -19.13 11.22 -35.54
C ARG A 257 -18.81 10.28 -34.38
N VAL A 258 -18.73 8.97 -34.64
CA VAL A 258 -18.39 7.99 -33.59
C VAL A 258 -16.95 8.17 -33.13
N GLY A 259 -16.02 8.42 -34.06
CA GLY A 259 -14.63 8.77 -33.71
C GLY A 259 -14.53 10.06 -32.89
N ALA A 260 -15.39 11.06 -33.13
CA ALA A 260 -15.44 12.27 -32.30
C ALA A 260 -15.93 11.98 -30.87
N LEU A 261 -16.88 11.06 -30.69
CA LEU A 261 -17.30 10.59 -29.36
C LEU A 261 -16.19 9.80 -28.65
N GLU A 262 -15.44 8.97 -29.40
CA GLU A 262 -14.26 8.28 -28.88
C GLU A 262 -13.20 9.28 -28.44
N ALA A 263 -12.93 10.30 -29.26
CA ALA A 263 -11.99 11.37 -28.94
C ALA A 263 -12.45 12.20 -27.73
N ALA A 264 -13.74 12.50 -27.58
CA ALA A 264 -14.25 13.18 -26.39
C ALA A 264 -14.02 12.34 -25.12
N SER A 265 -14.26 11.03 -25.20
CA SER A 265 -13.99 10.10 -24.09
C SER A 265 -12.49 9.98 -23.80
N GLY A 266 -11.65 9.96 -24.83
CA GLY A 266 -10.18 9.99 -24.69
C GLY A 266 -9.66 11.29 -24.09
N ALA A 267 -10.28 12.44 -24.40
CA ALA A 267 -9.95 13.72 -23.80
C ALA A 267 -10.28 13.75 -22.31
N ALA A 268 -11.46 13.25 -21.93
CA ALA A 268 -11.85 13.08 -20.52
C ALA A 268 -10.90 12.15 -19.77
N LEU A 269 -10.51 11.02 -20.38
CA LEU A 269 -9.50 10.10 -19.84
C LEU A 269 -8.17 10.80 -19.57
N LEU A 270 -7.65 11.57 -20.54
CA LEU A 270 -6.39 12.29 -20.39
C LEU A 270 -6.48 13.44 -19.40
N PHE A 271 -7.63 14.10 -19.28
CA PHE A 271 -7.88 15.09 -18.25
C PHE A 271 -7.72 14.46 -16.87
N VAL A 272 -8.41 13.33 -16.60
CA VAL A 272 -8.27 12.58 -15.34
C VAL A 272 -6.83 12.09 -15.13
N ALA A 273 -6.14 11.64 -16.19
CA ALA A 273 -4.73 11.25 -16.09
C ALA A 273 -3.82 12.42 -15.68
N GLY A 274 -4.11 13.65 -16.13
CA GLY A 274 -3.40 14.86 -15.72
C GLY A 274 -3.57 15.18 -14.23
N TRP A 275 -4.73 14.86 -13.65
CA TRP A 275 -4.99 14.94 -12.21
C TRP A 275 -4.25 13.87 -11.42
N ILE A 276 -4.28 12.62 -11.86
CA ILE A 276 -3.56 11.51 -11.20
C ILE A 276 -2.05 11.80 -11.12
N ALA A 277 -1.49 12.47 -12.13
CA ALA A 277 -0.05 12.75 -12.20
C ALA A 277 0.47 13.81 -11.22
N VAL A 278 -0.40 14.45 -10.42
CA VAL A 278 -0.03 15.54 -9.48
C VAL A 278 -0.46 15.30 -8.04
N ILE A 279 -1.11 14.18 -7.74
CA ILE A 279 -1.56 13.81 -6.40
C ILE A 279 -0.72 12.66 -5.84
N THR A 280 -0.72 12.47 -4.53
CA THR A 280 0.02 11.37 -3.90
C THR A 280 -0.41 10.01 -4.47
N PRO A 281 0.52 9.13 -4.86
CA PRO A 281 0.20 7.75 -5.25
C PRO A 281 -0.55 7.02 -4.14
N ALA A 282 -1.52 6.20 -4.53
CA ALA A 282 -2.36 5.43 -3.62
C ALA A 282 -1.58 4.53 -2.65
N ALA A 283 -0.40 4.03 -3.04
CA ALA A 283 0.47 3.22 -2.21
C ALA A 283 1.19 3.99 -1.07
N HIS A 284 1.12 5.32 -1.08
CA HIS A 284 1.75 6.18 -0.06
C HIS A 284 0.70 6.98 0.74
N GLU A 285 -0.58 6.70 0.55
CA GLU A 285 -1.67 7.32 1.30
C GLU A 285 -1.94 6.49 2.55
N ASN A 286 -1.91 7.13 3.71
CA ASN A 286 -2.14 6.43 4.99
C ASN A 286 -3.58 6.60 5.47
N ASP A 287 -4.28 7.67 5.08
CA ASP A 287 -5.68 7.92 5.48
C ASP A 287 -6.66 7.40 4.42
N LEU A 288 -7.12 6.16 4.64
CA LEU A 288 -7.99 5.46 3.71
C LEU A 288 -9.45 5.62 4.12
N PHE A 289 -10.29 6.06 3.17
CA PHE A 289 -11.75 6.05 3.34
C PHE A 289 -12.38 4.94 2.52
N TRP A 290 -12.72 3.83 3.14
CA TRP A 290 -13.39 2.72 2.47
C TRP A 290 -14.87 3.03 2.19
N PRO A 291 -15.32 3.01 0.92
CA PRO A 291 -16.66 3.48 0.57
C PRO A 291 -17.75 2.41 0.66
N LEU A 292 -17.40 1.13 0.81
CA LEU A 292 -18.35 0.01 0.79
C LEU A 292 -18.66 -0.46 2.22
N PRO A 293 -19.89 -0.89 2.52
CA PRO A 293 -20.24 -1.39 3.86
C PRO A 293 -19.71 -2.81 4.13
N PHE A 294 -18.95 -3.38 3.20
CA PHE A 294 -18.39 -4.73 3.30
C PHE A 294 -16.96 -4.78 2.75
N ARG A 295 -16.20 -5.77 3.20
CA ARG A 295 -14.92 -6.19 2.62
C ARG A 295 -14.92 -7.68 2.35
N ILE A 296 -14.06 -8.13 1.45
CA ILE A 296 -13.89 -9.55 1.12
C ILE A 296 -12.74 -10.10 1.97
N SER A 297 -12.99 -11.12 2.79
CA SER A 297 -11.94 -11.78 3.57
C SER A 297 -12.28 -13.23 3.84
N TYR A 298 -11.43 -14.14 3.36
CA TYR A 298 -11.54 -15.56 3.69
C TYR A 298 -11.30 -15.80 5.18
N VAL A 299 -10.26 -15.19 5.76
CA VAL A 299 -9.85 -15.40 7.16
C VAL A 299 -10.94 -14.98 8.14
N ALA A 300 -11.62 -13.86 7.87
CA ALA A 300 -12.72 -13.35 8.70
C ALA A 300 -14.06 -14.07 8.47
N THR A 301 -14.22 -14.78 7.33
CA THR A 301 -15.41 -15.61 7.06
C THR A 301 -15.11 -17.09 7.34
N TRP A 302 -14.70 -17.83 6.33
CA TRP A 302 -14.49 -19.27 6.33
C TRP A 302 -13.22 -19.75 7.04
N GLY A 303 -12.30 -18.83 7.36
CA GLY A 303 -11.13 -19.10 8.20
C GLY A 303 -11.48 -19.26 9.68
N GLN A 304 -12.64 -18.76 10.10
CA GLN A 304 -13.21 -19.07 11.40
C GLN A 304 -14.02 -20.37 11.35
N LYS A 305 -14.30 -20.98 12.51
CA LYS A 305 -15.27 -22.07 12.59
C LYS A 305 -16.68 -21.49 12.35
N VAL A 306 -17.04 -21.33 11.08
CA VAL A 306 -18.36 -20.84 10.67
C VAL A 306 -19.41 -21.82 11.19
N PRO A 307 -20.39 -21.35 11.98
CA PRO A 307 -21.49 -22.19 12.40
C PRO A 307 -22.19 -22.79 11.19
N MET A 308 -22.42 -24.10 11.23
CA MET A 308 -23.22 -24.78 10.23
C MET A 308 -24.60 -24.11 10.17
N TRP A 309 -25.06 -23.75 8.97
CA TRP A 309 -26.35 -23.10 8.68
C TRP A 309 -26.42 -21.58 8.96
N SER A 310 -25.29 -20.89 9.07
CA SER A 310 -25.27 -19.42 8.96
C SER A 310 -25.63 -18.95 7.55
N ASP A 311 -26.03 -17.69 7.39
CA ASP A 311 -26.37 -17.09 6.09
C ASP A 311 -25.22 -17.21 5.08
N ILE A 312 -23.98 -16.98 5.54
CA ILE A 312 -22.74 -17.11 4.74
C ILE A 312 -22.63 -18.50 4.10
N TRP A 313 -23.07 -19.53 4.83
CA TRP A 313 -23.01 -20.93 4.39
C TRP A 313 -23.93 -21.18 3.18
N TRP A 314 -25.15 -20.64 3.22
CA TRP A 314 -26.12 -20.77 2.13
C TRP A 314 -25.67 -20.05 0.85
N TRP A 315 -25.00 -18.90 0.97
CA TRP A 315 -24.38 -18.23 -0.18
C TRP A 315 -23.26 -19.06 -0.81
N GLY A 316 -22.48 -19.78 0.01
CA GLY A 316 -21.48 -20.74 -0.47
C GLY A 316 -22.11 -21.88 -1.27
N VAL A 317 -23.20 -22.47 -0.76
CA VAL A 317 -23.96 -23.51 -1.48
C VAL A 317 -24.55 -22.98 -2.80
N ALA A 318 -25.15 -21.79 -2.78
CA ALA A 318 -25.71 -21.17 -3.98
C ALA A 318 -24.64 -20.94 -5.06
N THR A 319 -23.44 -20.53 -4.66
CA THR A 319 -22.27 -20.39 -5.54
C THR A 319 -21.95 -21.70 -6.24
N LEU A 320 -21.83 -22.80 -5.48
CA LEU A 320 -21.52 -24.11 -6.03
C LEU A 320 -22.62 -24.62 -6.97
N ALA A 321 -23.89 -24.41 -6.61
CA ALA A 321 -25.03 -24.78 -7.45
C ALA A 321 -25.06 -24.02 -8.79
N LEU A 322 -24.83 -22.69 -8.76
CA LEU A 322 -24.79 -21.85 -9.97
C LEU A 322 -23.56 -22.14 -10.83
N ALA A 323 -22.40 -22.43 -10.23
CA ALA A 323 -21.21 -22.86 -10.95
C ALA A 323 -21.45 -24.20 -11.67
N ALA A 324 -22.08 -25.17 -10.99
CA ALA A 324 -22.48 -26.44 -11.59
C ALA A 324 -23.50 -26.24 -12.72
N ALA A 325 -24.49 -25.36 -12.53
CA ALA A 325 -25.45 -25.01 -13.58
C ALA A 325 -24.79 -24.35 -14.80
N THR A 326 -23.77 -23.51 -14.58
CA THR A 326 -22.97 -22.88 -15.64
C THR A 326 -22.20 -23.94 -16.44
N ALA A 327 -21.53 -24.86 -15.75
CA ALA A 327 -20.83 -25.98 -16.38
C ALA A 327 -21.81 -26.86 -17.18
N PHE A 328 -22.94 -27.23 -16.58
CA PHE A 328 -23.98 -28.00 -17.26
C PHE A 328 -24.50 -27.29 -18.52
N ALA A 329 -24.81 -25.99 -18.43
CA ALA A 329 -25.29 -25.20 -19.57
C ALA A 329 -24.25 -25.08 -20.70
N TRP A 330 -22.96 -25.08 -20.37
CA TRP A 330 -21.88 -25.04 -21.35
C TRP A 330 -21.72 -26.37 -22.10
N TRP A 331 -21.83 -27.49 -21.37
CA TRP A 331 -21.61 -28.84 -21.89
C TRP A 331 -22.87 -29.51 -22.48
N ALA A 332 -24.07 -29.09 -22.09
CA ALA A 332 -25.32 -29.67 -22.57
C ALA A 332 -25.55 -29.33 -24.06
N PRO A 333 -25.62 -30.33 -24.97
CA PRO A 333 -25.83 -30.09 -26.39
C PRO A 333 -27.13 -29.35 -26.71
N ARG A 334 -28.18 -29.58 -25.90
CA ARG A 334 -29.51 -28.96 -26.06
C ARG A 334 -29.52 -27.44 -25.86
N LEU A 335 -28.47 -26.85 -25.28
CA LEU A 335 -28.38 -25.42 -24.99
C LEU A 335 -27.40 -24.69 -25.92
N HIS A 336 -26.94 -25.32 -27.01
CA HIS A 336 -25.90 -24.79 -27.90
C HIS A 336 -26.16 -23.34 -28.39
N ASP A 337 -27.41 -23.02 -28.74
CA ASP A 337 -27.76 -21.70 -29.27
C ASP A 337 -27.88 -20.63 -28.17
N ARG A 338 -28.21 -21.04 -26.94
CA ARG A 338 -28.44 -20.13 -25.81
C ARG A 338 -27.25 -20.03 -24.84
N ARG A 339 -26.28 -20.95 -24.91
CA ARG A 339 -25.14 -21.00 -23.96
C ARG A 339 -24.30 -19.73 -23.95
N ARG A 340 -24.23 -19.00 -25.06
CA ARG A 340 -23.53 -17.70 -25.16
C ARG A 340 -24.15 -16.60 -24.29
N VAL A 341 -25.39 -16.78 -23.85
CA VAL A 341 -26.10 -15.85 -22.97
C VAL A 341 -26.28 -16.45 -21.58
N ILE A 342 -26.73 -17.70 -21.48
CA ILE A 342 -27.03 -18.35 -20.19
C ILE A 342 -25.76 -18.53 -19.35
N ALA A 343 -24.68 -19.04 -19.94
CA ALA A 343 -23.46 -19.31 -19.19
C ALA A 343 -22.83 -18.05 -18.56
N PRO A 344 -22.65 -16.92 -19.27
CA PRO A 344 -22.11 -15.72 -18.63
C PRO A 344 -23.05 -15.12 -17.57
N CYS A 345 -24.38 -15.18 -17.76
CA CYS A 345 -25.32 -14.73 -16.72
C CYS A 345 -25.26 -15.60 -15.46
N ALA A 346 -25.23 -16.93 -15.63
CA ALA A 346 -25.10 -17.86 -14.50
C ALA A 346 -23.74 -17.75 -13.81
N ALA A 347 -22.66 -17.57 -14.57
CA ALA A 347 -21.32 -17.32 -14.04
C ALA A 347 -21.27 -16.02 -13.23
N LEU A 348 -21.89 -14.95 -13.73
CA LEU A 348 -21.99 -13.68 -13.01
C LEU A 348 -22.79 -13.83 -11.71
N ALA A 349 -23.92 -14.54 -11.74
CA ALA A 349 -24.70 -14.83 -10.54
C ALA A 349 -23.91 -15.67 -9.52
N ALA A 350 -23.18 -16.69 -9.97
CA ALA A 350 -22.30 -17.48 -9.11
C ALA A 350 -21.20 -16.60 -8.48
N PHE A 351 -20.61 -15.71 -9.27
CA PHE A 351 -19.60 -14.76 -8.79
C PHE A 351 -20.18 -13.82 -7.72
N VAL A 352 -21.38 -13.27 -7.93
CA VAL A 352 -22.04 -12.42 -6.92
C VAL A 352 -22.30 -13.20 -5.62
N CYS A 353 -22.78 -14.44 -5.70
CA CYS A 353 -22.99 -15.28 -4.52
C CYS A 353 -21.67 -15.58 -3.80
N LEU A 354 -20.59 -15.80 -4.54
CA LEU A 354 -19.26 -16.03 -3.96
C LEU A 354 -18.78 -14.82 -3.19
N ILE A 355 -18.93 -13.62 -3.77
CA ILE A 355 -18.54 -12.36 -3.13
C ILE A 355 -19.33 -12.16 -1.84
N ILE A 356 -20.63 -12.41 -1.83
CA ILE A 356 -21.46 -12.31 -0.62
C ILE A 356 -21.00 -13.34 0.44
N SER A 357 -20.72 -14.58 0.03
CA SER A 357 -20.22 -15.63 0.94
C SER A 357 -18.83 -15.33 1.53
N LEU A 358 -18.04 -14.47 0.89
CA LEU A 358 -16.74 -14.02 1.40
C LEU A 358 -16.80 -12.62 2.03
N SER A 359 -17.97 -12.00 2.06
CA SER A 359 -18.13 -10.65 2.58
C SER A 359 -18.27 -10.63 4.10
N VAL A 360 -17.54 -9.73 4.74
CA VAL A 360 -17.76 -9.31 6.13
C VAL A 360 -18.05 -7.83 6.16
N GLN A 361 -18.72 -7.37 7.22
CA GLN A 361 -18.95 -5.95 7.43
C GLN A 361 -17.62 -5.17 7.43
N ALA A 362 -17.63 -4.01 6.79
CA ALA A 362 -16.53 -3.06 6.78
C ALA A 362 -17.06 -1.66 7.12
N TYR A 363 -16.12 -0.80 7.45
CA TYR A 363 -16.30 0.56 7.91
C TYR A 363 -15.38 1.48 7.10
N PRO A 364 -15.62 2.81 7.12
CA PRO A 364 -14.74 3.77 6.47
C PRO A 364 -13.27 3.59 6.86
N ASP A 365 -13.01 3.28 8.14
CA ASP A 365 -11.67 3.17 8.70
C ASP A 365 -11.02 1.78 8.50
N THR A 366 -11.73 0.79 7.94
CA THR A 366 -11.31 -0.64 7.90
C THR A 366 -9.89 -0.85 7.37
N TYR A 367 -9.45 -0.08 6.39
CA TYR A 367 -8.11 -0.22 5.79
C TYR A 367 -7.15 0.90 6.21
N ASN A 368 -7.49 1.66 7.25
CA ASN A 368 -6.63 2.68 7.80
C ASN A 368 -5.51 2.01 8.63
N ASP A 369 -4.28 2.41 8.36
CA ASP A 369 -3.12 1.93 9.12
C ASP A 369 -2.91 2.77 10.38
N SER A 370 -2.26 2.19 11.38
CA SER A 370 -1.94 2.92 12.61
C SER A 370 -0.89 3.99 12.33
N ALA A 371 -1.20 5.25 12.65
CA ALA A 371 -0.21 6.32 12.68
C ALA A 371 0.77 6.18 13.86
N VAL A 372 0.39 5.42 14.89
CA VAL A 372 1.20 5.18 16.08
C VAL A 372 2.02 3.89 15.91
N PRO A 373 3.36 3.95 15.98
CA PRO A 373 4.21 2.78 15.83
C PRO A 373 4.00 1.75 16.95
N TYR A 374 4.20 0.46 16.62
CA TYR A 374 4.08 -0.65 17.57
C TYR A 374 5.29 -0.72 18.51
N THR A 375 5.34 0.17 19.50
CA THR A 375 6.42 0.25 20.50
C THR A 375 5.95 -0.09 21.91
N ALA A 376 6.88 -0.46 22.78
CA ALA A 376 6.61 -0.74 24.18
C ALA A 376 5.97 0.46 24.92
N GLU A 377 6.38 1.68 24.58
CA GLU A 377 5.80 2.92 25.12
C GLU A 377 4.33 3.08 24.69
N SER A 378 4.03 2.81 23.42
CA SER A 378 2.65 2.82 22.91
C SER A 378 1.79 1.76 23.61
N ILE A 379 2.29 0.53 23.70
CA ILE A 379 1.62 -0.57 24.39
C ILE A 379 1.40 -0.23 25.88
N SER A 380 2.37 0.41 26.53
CA SER A 380 2.25 0.81 27.94
C SER A 380 1.18 1.88 28.15
N ARG A 381 1.07 2.87 27.26
CA ARG A 381 -0.02 3.87 27.30
C ARG A 381 -1.37 3.21 27.01
N GLY A 382 -1.43 2.33 26.01
CA GLY A 382 -2.63 1.57 25.66
C GLY A 382 -3.11 0.68 26.80
N HIS A 383 -2.20 0.04 27.52
CA HIS A 383 -2.50 -0.72 28.74
C HIS A 383 -3.13 0.17 29.82
N ALA A 384 -2.60 1.37 30.06
CA ALA A 384 -3.17 2.31 31.03
C ALA A 384 -4.60 2.72 30.64
N ALA A 385 -4.81 3.11 29.38
CA ALA A 385 -6.13 3.46 28.85
C ALA A 385 -7.10 2.27 28.91
N PHE A 386 -6.66 1.04 28.59
CA PHE A 386 -7.47 -0.16 28.71
C PHE A 386 -7.91 -0.43 30.15
N ARG A 387 -7.00 -0.25 31.12
CA ARG A 387 -7.30 -0.44 32.55
C ARG A 387 -8.37 0.52 33.06
N GLU A 388 -8.32 1.76 32.61
CA GLU A 388 -9.25 2.80 33.04
C GLU A 388 -10.64 2.63 32.38
N ASN A 389 -10.69 2.17 31.13
CA ASN A 389 -11.89 2.27 30.30
C ASN A 389 -12.54 0.92 29.92
N CYS A 390 -11.79 -0.18 29.89
CA CYS A 390 -12.24 -1.44 29.28
C CYS A 390 -12.42 -2.59 30.29
N VAL A 391 -11.68 -2.58 31.40
CA VAL A 391 -11.61 -3.70 32.37
C VAL A 391 -12.96 -4.02 33.02
N ALA A 392 -13.84 -3.03 33.22
CA ALA A 392 -15.15 -3.24 33.84
C ALA A 392 -16.00 -4.28 33.08
N CYS A 393 -15.87 -4.32 31.75
CA CYS A 393 -16.57 -5.28 30.89
C CYS A 393 -15.65 -6.42 30.42
N HIS A 394 -14.44 -6.10 29.95
CA HIS A 394 -13.54 -7.10 29.35
C HIS A 394 -12.67 -7.87 30.36
N GLY A 395 -12.65 -7.46 31.63
CA GLY A 395 -11.80 -8.06 32.67
C GLY A 395 -10.36 -7.54 32.65
N ALA A 396 -9.65 -7.72 33.76
CA ALA A 396 -8.26 -7.22 33.90
C ALA A 396 -7.28 -7.92 32.96
N THR A 397 -7.57 -9.16 32.59
CA THR A 397 -6.80 -9.99 31.66
C THR A 397 -7.34 -9.95 30.23
N GLY A 398 -8.46 -9.24 29.99
CA GLY A 398 -9.12 -9.18 28.69
C GLY A 398 -9.89 -10.43 28.27
N ASP A 399 -10.13 -11.38 29.18
CA ASP A 399 -10.80 -12.66 28.91
C ASP A 399 -12.33 -12.56 28.70
N GLY A 400 -12.88 -11.34 28.71
CA GLY A 400 -14.31 -11.06 28.57
C GLY A 400 -15.12 -11.30 29.85
N ARG A 401 -14.47 -11.55 31.00
CA ARG A 401 -15.13 -11.87 32.28
C ARG A 401 -15.06 -10.73 33.29
N GLY A 402 -15.19 -9.49 32.82
CA GLY A 402 -15.25 -8.32 33.70
C GLY A 402 -16.44 -8.38 34.66
N PRO A 403 -16.41 -7.61 35.76
CA PRO A 403 -17.49 -7.59 36.75
C PRO A 403 -18.86 -7.28 36.15
N MET A 404 -18.93 -6.48 35.07
CA MET A 404 -20.18 -6.15 34.39
C MET A 404 -20.60 -7.16 33.31
N ALA A 405 -19.72 -8.09 32.91
CA ALA A 405 -19.94 -8.95 31.74
C ALA A 405 -21.21 -9.82 31.86
N LYS A 406 -21.57 -10.23 33.08
CA LYS A 406 -22.74 -11.09 33.36
C LYS A 406 -24.08 -10.39 33.13
N ASP A 407 -24.10 -9.06 33.21
CA ASP A 407 -25.33 -8.26 33.12
C ASP A 407 -25.58 -7.73 31.69
N LEU A 408 -24.64 -7.97 30.77
CA LEU A 408 -24.74 -7.52 29.39
C LEU A 408 -25.54 -8.51 28.53
N LYS A 409 -26.42 -7.98 27.67
CA LYS A 409 -27.23 -8.78 26.74
C LYS A 409 -26.37 -9.60 25.77
N VAL A 410 -25.21 -9.06 25.38
CA VAL A 410 -24.22 -9.74 24.56
C VAL A 410 -22.93 -9.78 25.38
N PRO A 411 -22.38 -10.97 25.67
CA PRO A 411 -21.15 -11.07 26.45
C PRO A 411 -19.99 -10.40 25.71
N PRO A 412 -19.09 -9.70 26.42
CA PRO A 412 -17.87 -9.15 25.82
C PRO A 412 -17.02 -10.26 25.19
N ALA A 413 -16.32 -9.90 24.10
CA ALA A 413 -15.39 -10.82 23.45
C ALA A 413 -14.15 -11.07 24.33
N ASP A 414 -13.60 -12.28 24.23
CA ASP A 414 -12.30 -12.66 24.81
C ASP A 414 -11.16 -12.10 23.95
N LEU A 415 -10.59 -10.97 24.37
CA LEU A 415 -9.55 -10.23 23.66
C LEU A 415 -8.18 -10.93 23.70
N THR A 416 -8.04 -12.02 24.47
CA THR A 416 -6.84 -12.88 24.46
C THR A 416 -6.88 -13.93 23.36
N ALA A 417 -8.05 -14.16 22.74
CA ALA A 417 -8.23 -15.17 21.72
C ALA A 417 -7.71 -14.72 20.34
N PRO A 418 -7.32 -15.66 19.45
CA PRO A 418 -6.73 -15.34 18.14
C PRO A 418 -7.65 -14.54 17.19
N HIS A 419 -8.95 -14.47 17.47
CA HIS A 419 -9.93 -13.82 16.60
C HIS A 419 -9.68 -12.31 16.45
N VAL A 420 -9.02 -11.65 17.43
CA VAL A 420 -8.65 -10.23 17.33
C VAL A 420 -7.83 -9.96 16.07
N GLY A 421 -6.89 -10.84 15.72
CA GLY A 421 -6.07 -10.75 14.51
C GLY A 421 -6.82 -11.04 13.20
N THR A 422 -8.12 -11.38 13.26
CA THR A 422 -8.96 -11.63 12.06
C THR A 422 -9.74 -10.38 11.64
N HIS A 423 -9.77 -9.38 12.53
CA HIS A 423 -10.29 -8.05 12.27
C HIS A 423 -9.15 -7.15 11.79
N THR A 424 -9.47 -6.17 10.94
CA THR A 424 -8.45 -5.15 10.63
C THR A 424 -8.29 -4.21 11.82
N LEU A 425 -7.13 -3.57 11.95
CA LEU A 425 -6.93 -2.57 13.00
C LEU A 425 -7.91 -1.41 12.86
N GLY A 426 -8.20 -1.03 11.62
CA GLY A 426 -9.23 -0.08 11.26
C GLY A 426 -10.64 -0.44 11.73
N ASP A 427 -11.02 -1.73 11.66
CA ASP A 427 -12.31 -2.20 12.20
C ASP A 427 -12.36 -1.98 13.72
N ILE A 428 -11.27 -2.30 14.43
CA ILE A 428 -11.16 -2.11 15.89
C ILE A 428 -11.17 -0.62 16.25
N PHE A 429 -10.43 0.20 15.49
CA PHE A 429 -10.43 1.66 15.63
C PHE A 429 -11.85 2.23 15.47
N HIS A 430 -12.59 1.75 14.48
CA HIS A 430 -13.98 2.14 14.26
C HIS A 430 -14.85 1.80 15.48
N TRP A 431 -14.72 0.60 16.05
CA TRP A 431 -15.50 0.20 17.22
C TRP A 431 -15.14 0.97 18.49
N LEU A 432 -13.87 1.30 18.70
CA LEU A 432 -13.45 2.20 19.78
C LEU A 432 -14.05 3.59 19.58
N THR A 433 -14.13 4.06 18.34
CA THR A 433 -14.62 5.41 18.01
C THR A 433 -16.12 5.54 18.17
N PHE A 434 -16.88 4.62 17.59
CA PHE A 434 -18.33 4.73 17.40
C PHE A 434 -19.16 3.71 18.20
N GLY A 435 -18.50 2.79 18.90
CA GLY A 435 -19.13 1.70 19.64
C GLY A 435 -19.09 0.37 18.89
N GLY A 436 -19.23 -0.73 19.64
CA GLY A 436 -19.12 -2.07 19.09
C GLY A 436 -20.34 -2.51 18.28
N GLN A 437 -20.15 -3.51 17.42
CA GLN A 437 -21.18 -4.03 16.49
C GLN A 437 -22.51 -4.43 17.15
N SER A 438 -22.45 -4.93 18.38
CA SER A 438 -23.63 -5.39 19.12
C SER A 438 -24.49 -4.24 19.67
N GLY A 439 -23.99 -2.99 19.64
CA GLY A 439 -24.59 -1.83 20.29
C GLY A 439 -24.46 -1.83 21.82
N VAL A 440 -23.79 -2.83 22.41
CA VAL A 440 -23.59 -2.93 23.87
C VAL A 440 -22.34 -2.16 24.31
N MET A 441 -21.27 -2.20 23.50
CA MET A 441 -20.04 -1.47 23.79
C MET A 441 -20.20 0.00 23.42
N PRO A 442 -19.97 0.94 24.37
CA PRO A 442 -20.12 2.38 24.12
C PRO A 442 -19.03 2.93 23.18
N ALA A 443 -19.27 4.12 22.65
CA ALA A 443 -18.30 4.88 21.89
C ALA A 443 -17.30 5.58 22.82
N PHE A 444 -16.01 5.55 22.46
CA PHE A 444 -14.92 6.20 23.20
C PHE A 444 -14.29 7.38 22.45
N GLY A 445 -14.77 7.72 21.24
CA GLY A 445 -14.17 8.78 20.41
C GLY A 445 -14.20 10.20 21.02
N ASN A 446 -15.05 10.44 22.04
CA ASN A 446 -15.08 11.71 22.78
C ASN A 446 -14.28 11.65 24.10
N LEU A 447 -13.79 10.47 24.50
CA LEU A 447 -13.06 10.24 25.74
C LEU A 447 -11.57 10.00 25.51
N LEU A 448 -11.23 9.30 24.43
CA LEU A 448 -9.87 8.98 24.02
C LEU A 448 -9.52 9.73 22.75
N GLU A 449 -8.33 10.32 22.69
CA GLU A 449 -7.82 10.93 21.48
C GLU A 449 -7.56 9.88 20.39
N GLN A 450 -7.23 10.30 19.18
CA GLN A 450 -6.92 9.36 18.09
C GLN A 450 -5.71 8.48 18.40
N ASP A 451 -4.64 9.08 18.94
CA ASP A 451 -3.41 8.36 19.27
C ASP A 451 -3.63 7.41 20.46
N ASP A 452 -4.42 7.80 21.46
CA ASP A 452 -4.77 6.92 22.60
C ASP A 452 -5.54 5.67 22.13
N ARG A 453 -6.43 5.80 21.14
CA ARG A 453 -7.15 4.65 20.57
C ARG A 453 -6.20 3.72 19.83
N TRP A 454 -5.23 4.26 19.10
CA TRP A 454 -4.18 3.44 18.46
C TRP A 454 -3.25 2.78 19.47
N ASP A 455 -2.91 3.47 20.56
CA ASP A 455 -2.16 2.89 21.69
C ASP A 455 -2.92 1.70 22.30
N VAL A 456 -4.24 1.84 22.53
CA VAL A 456 -5.10 0.73 22.99
C VAL A 456 -5.06 -0.42 21.99
N ILE A 457 -5.15 -0.17 20.68
CA ILE A 457 -5.08 -1.21 19.66
C ILE A 457 -3.73 -1.94 19.69
N ASN A 458 -2.61 -1.22 19.85
CA ASN A 458 -1.29 -1.82 20.01
C ASN A 458 -1.23 -2.72 21.26
N TYR A 459 -1.84 -2.31 22.36
CA TYR A 459 -1.99 -3.18 23.54
C TYR A 459 -2.86 -4.42 23.25
N LEU A 460 -3.98 -4.27 22.54
CA LEU A 460 -4.85 -5.40 22.14
C LEU A 460 -4.13 -6.41 21.25
N LEU A 461 -3.23 -5.95 20.36
CA LEU A 461 -2.40 -6.82 19.53
C LEU A 461 -1.46 -7.69 20.38
N VAL A 462 -0.78 -7.10 21.36
CA VAL A 462 0.06 -7.84 22.32
C VAL A 462 -0.82 -8.78 23.17
N LEU A 463 -1.98 -8.32 23.61
CA LEU A 463 -2.90 -9.09 24.44
C LEU A 463 -3.43 -10.34 23.72
N SER A 464 -3.82 -10.21 22.45
CA SER A 464 -4.26 -11.35 21.63
C SER A 464 -3.12 -12.35 21.36
N SER A 465 -1.87 -11.88 21.40
CA SER A 465 -0.69 -12.70 21.24
C SER A 465 -0.37 -13.57 22.46
N THR A 466 -0.98 -13.30 23.62
CA THR A 466 -0.79 -14.11 24.84
C THR A 466 -1.15 -15.58 24.64
N ASN A 467 -2.16 -15.87 23.84
CA ASN A 467 -2.53 -17.26 23.53
C ASN A 467 -1.40 -17.99 22.78
N GLN A 468 -0.71 -17.31 21.87
CA GLN A 468 0.45 -17.89 21.16
C GLN A 468 1.66 -17.99 22.09
N SER A 469 1.93 -16.93 22.88
CA SER A 469 3.10 -16.84 23.75
C SER A 469 3.10 -17.87 24.89
N ARG A 470 1.92 -18.35 25.34
CA ARG A 470 1.78 -19.44 26.31
C ARG A 470 2.48 -20.74 25.88
N PHE A 471 2.64 -20.98 24.58
CA PHE A 471 3.33 -22.15 24.04
C PHE A 471 4.83 -21.92 23.80
N LEU A 472 5.34 -20.72 24.05
CA LEU A 472 6.77 -20.44 23.95
C LEU A 472 7.52 -21.14 25.09
N GLY A 473 8.46 -21.96 24.67
CA GLY A 473 9.44 -22.60 25.54
C GLY A 473 10.87 -22.41 25.03
N PRO A 474 11.82 -23.20 25.56
CA PRO A 474 13.23 -23.12 25.18
C PRO A 474 13.52 -23.68 23.79
N LYS A 475 12.58 -24.45 23.20
CA LYS A 475 12.64 -24.86 21.80
C LYS A 475 11.85 -23.88 20.95
N GLY A 476 12.50 -23.34 19.93
CA GLY A 476 11.85 -22.43 19.01
C GLY A 476 10.74 -23.13 18.25
N VAL A 477 9.56 -22.52 18.25
CA VAL A 477 8.42 -22.91 17.43
C VAL A 477 8.28 -21.91 16.28
N ILE A 478 7.71 -22.34 15.16
CA ILE A 478 7.36 -21.42 14.06
C ILE A 478 6.12 -20.65 14.50
N GLN A 479 6.34 -19.54 15.21
CA GLN A 479 5.33 -18.56 15.57
C GLN A 479 5.80 -17.18 15.09
N TRP A 480 4.92 -16.47 14.40
CA TRP A 480 5.18 -15.13 13.89
C TRP A 480 4.79 -14.08 14.94
N LEU A 481 5.36 -14.21 16.15
CA LEU A 481 5.10 -13.27 17.24
C LEU A 481 6.06 -12.08 17.13
N VAL A 482 5.56 -10.91 16.77
CA VAL A 482 6.39 -9.70 16.62
C VAL A 482 6.83 -9.20 18.00
N ALA A 483 8.12 -8.94 18.16
CA ALA A 483 8.66 -8.32 19.36
C ALA A 483 8.30 -6.81 19.38
N PRO A 484 7.68 -6.28 20.45
CA PRO A 484 7.48 -4.84 20.60
C PRO A 484 8.80 -4.09 20.47
N ASP A 485 8.85 -3.05 19.63
CA ASP A 485 10.04 -2.20 19.50
C ASP A 485 10.19 -1.26 20.69
N PHE A 486 11.40 -0.82 20.98
CA PHE A 486 11.67 0.16 22.03
C PHE A 486 13.03 0.81 21.82
N SER A 487 13.17 2.04 22.33
CA SER A 487 14.41 2.80 22.21
C SER A 487 15.47 2.27 23.18
N LEU A 488 16.69 2.14 22.67
CA LEU A 488 17.87 1.61 23.35
C LEU A 488 18.98 2.66 23.37
N ALA A 489 19.69 2.75 24.49
CA ALA A 489 20.93 3.50 24.58
C ALA A 489 22.12 2.53 24.76
N ASP A 490 23.18 2.73 23.99
CA ASP A 490 24.44 2.02 24.21
C ASP A 490 25.24 2.63 25.38
N PRO A 491 26.27 1.93 25.91
CA PRO A 491 27.12 2.46 26.98
C PRO A 491 27.88 3.75 26.64
N LYS A 492 27.86 4.19 25.36
CA LYS A 492 28.45 5.42 24.84
C LYS A 492 27.38 6.46 24.47
N GLU A 493 26.15 6.29 24.95
CA GLU A 493 24.98 7.15 24.71
C GLU A 493 24.51 7.25 23.25
N LYS A 494 24.92 6.32 22.39
CA LYS A 494 24.37 6.21 21.04
C LYS A 494 22.98 5.57 21.13
N VAL A 495 21.98 6.32 20.66
CA VAL A 495 20.59 5.85 20.61
C VAL A 495 20.38 4.94 19.40
N THR A 496 19.71 3.82 19.62
CA THR A 496 19.21 2.88 18.61
C THR A 496 17.84 2.35 19.05
N SER A 497 17.27 1.37 18.36
CA SER A 497 16.04 0.68 18.78
C SER A 497 16.21 -0.83 18.61
N LEU A 498 15.30 -1.64 19.17
CA LEU A 498 15.31 -3.08 18.93
C LEU A 498 15.20 -3.39 17.43
N GLU A 499 14.38 -2.65 16.69
CA GLU A 499 14.34 -2.72 15.23
C GLU A 499 15.69 -2.36 14.57
N GLY A 500 16.38 -1.34 15.09
CA GLY A 500 17.75 -1.01 14.68
C GLY A 500 18.77 -2.13 14.96
N LEU A 501 18.42 -3.11 15.80
CA LEU A 501 19.25 -4.28 16.07
C LEU A 501 19.05 -5.45 15.10
N ARG A 502 18.08 -5.36 14.18
CA ARG A 502 17.79 -6.41 13.20
C ARG A 502 19.00 -6.76 12.33
N GLY A 503 18.95 -7.94 11.74
CA GLY A 503 20.04 -8.53 10.97
C GLY A 503 20.93 -9.49 11.76
N ALA A 504 20.85 -9.50 13.09
CA ALA A 504 21.41 -10.52 13.99
C ALA A 504 20.35 -10.94 15.03
N PRO A 505 20.37 -12.17 15.56
CA PRO A 505 19.50 -12.56 16.66
C PRO A 505 19.76 -11.69 17.91
N VAL A 506 18.73 -11.43 18.70
CA VAL A 506 18.79 -10.62 19.92
C VAL A 506 18.23 -11.41 21.09
N VAL A 507 18.99 -11.51 22.18
CA VAL A 507 18.53 -12.05 23.46
C VAL A 507 18.17 -10.89 24.37
N ILE A 508 16.89 -10.77 24.74
CA ILE A 508 16.38 -9.76 25.67
C ILE A 508 16.22 -10.40 27.04
N SER A 509 16.91 -9.89 28.06
CA SER A 509 16.87 -10.41 29.42
C SER A 509 16.22 -9.41 30.38
N PHE A 510 15.25 -9.88 31.15
CA PHE A 510 14.51 -9.13 32.15
C PHE A 510 14.93 -9.60 33.54
N ALA A 511 15.12 -8.64 34.44
CA ALA A 511 15.40 -8.92 35.85
C ALA A 511 14.92 -7.77 36.76
N ASP A 512 14.15 -8.12 37.80
CA ASP A 512 13.83 -7.19 38.89
C ASP A 512 14.67 -7.52 40.13
N CYS A 513 15.74 -6.75 40.33
CA CYS A 513 16.63 -6.88 41.49
C CYS A 513 16.07 -6.23 42.77
N ARG A 514 14.83 -5.73 42.77
CA ARG A 514 14.08 -5.32 43.97
C ARG A 514 13.24 -6.48 44.53
N ALA A 515 12.72 -7.32 43.62
CA ALA A 515 11.51 -8.12 43.83
C ALA A 515 11.66 -9.40 44.67
N ARG A 516 12.86 -9.79 45.10
CA ARG A 516 13.02 -10.96 45.98
C ARG A 516 13.18 -10.65 47.47
N SER A 517 13.33 -9.37 47.84
CA SER A 517 13.36 -8.97 49.25
C SER A 517 11.98 -8.92 49.94
N ALA A 518 10.88 -8.79 49.18
CA ALA A 518 9.54 -8.54 49.74
C ALA A 518 8.72 -9.82 50.04
N ASN A 519 8.78 -10.85 49.19
CA ASN A 519 8.05 -12.12 49.42
C ASN A 519 8.68 -13.00 50.51
N LEU A 520 9.94 -12.77 50.85
CA LEU A 520 10.67 -13.45 51.92
C LEU A 520 10.47 -12.78 53.30
N ALA A 521 10.23 -11.46 53.32
CA ALA A 521 10.01 -10.69 54.54
C ALA A 521 8.67 -10.99 55.24
N SER A 522 7.68 -11.56 54.54
CA SER A 522 6.38 -11.91 55.13
C SER A 522 6.31 -13.34 55.71
N LEU A 523 7.34 -14.17 55.50
CA LEU A 523 7.33 -15.59 55.87
C LEU A 523 8.46 -16.01 56.84
N GLN A 524 9.50 -15.18 57.07
CA GLN A 524 10.66 -15.57 57.87
C GLN A 524 11.22 -14.42 58.76
N PRO A 525 11.90 -14.76 59.88
CA PRO A 525 12.47 -13.77 60.80
C PRO A 525 13.64 -12.98 60.18
N PRO A 526 13.88 -11.73 60.64
CA PRO A 526 14.68 -10.70 59.95
C PRO A 526 16.17 -11.02 59.71
N ASN A 527 16.73 -12.07 60.32
CA ASN A 527 18.15 -12.42 60.19
C ASN A 527 18.44 -13.42 59.06
N GLU A 528 17.49 -14.26 58.64
CA GLU A 528 17.68 -15.20 57.50
C GLU A 528 17.34 -14.56 56.15
N THR A 529 16.47 -13.54 56.16
CA THR A 529 16.05 -12.78 54.97
C THR A 529 17.17 -12.01 54.27
N SER A 530 18.25 -11.64 54.98
CA SER A 530 19.35 -10.88 54.38
C SER A 530 20.33 -11.75 53.57
N GLN A 531 20.60 -12.97 54.03
CA GLN A 531 21.46 -13.92 53.33
C GLN A 531 20.77 -14.52 52.11
N LEU A 532 19.51 -14.94 52.25
CA LEU A 532 18.74 -15.50 51.13
C LEU A 532 18.54 -14.49 49.99
N GLY A 533 18.25 -13.22 50.33
CA GLY A 533 18.16 -12.15 49.34
C GLY A 533 19.49 -11.85 48.62
N SER A 534 20.63 -12.05 49.31
CA SER A 534 21.95 -11.89 48.71
C SER A 534 22.34 -13.04 47.77
N GLU A 535 21.99 -14.28 48.13
CA GLU A 535 22.22 -15.47 47.31
C GLU A 535 21.32 -15.48 46.06
N GLU A 536 20.05 -15.11 46.19
CA GLU A 536 19.12 -15.02 45.06
C GLU A 536 19.50 -13.88 44.08
N SER A 537 19.98 -12.74 44.60
CA SER A 537 20.53 -11.66 43.75
C SER A 537 21.80 -12.10 43.02
N ALA A 538 22.62 -12.95 43.64
CA ALA A 538 23.81 -13.51 43.01
C ALA A 538 23.44 -14.53 41.92
N ALA A 539 22.43 -15.38 42.16
CA ALA A 539 21.91 -16.33 41.17
C ALA A 539 21.29 -15.63 39.95
N LEU A 540 20.52 -14.56 40.17
CA LEU A 540 19.96 -13.74 39.10
C LEU A 540 21.07 -13.07 38.27
N SER A 541 22.09 -12.52 38.94
CA SER A 541 23.24 -11.92 38.27
C SER A 541 24.03 -12.96 37.45
N ALA A 542 24.17 -14.19 37.97
CA ALA A 542 24.82 -15.28 37.26
C ALA A 542 24.05 -15.71 36.01
N SER A 543 22.72 -15.84 36.11
CA SER A 543 21.86 -16.15 34.96
C SER A 543 21.99 -15.12 33.84
N LEU A 544 21.94 -13.82 34.17
CA LEU A 544 22.13 -12.73 33.22
C LEU A 544 23.51 -12.77 32.55
N GLN A 545 24.55 -13.10 33.32
CA GLN A 545 25.91 -13.24 32.79
C GLN A 545 26.01 -14.43 31.83
N ILE A 546 25.43 -15.59 32.18
CA ILE A 546 25.39 -16.77 31.30
C ILE A 546 24.67 -16.43 29.98
N ALA A 547 23.54 -15.73 30.06
CA ALA A 547 22.79 -15.29 28.87
C ALA A 547 23.63 -14.37 27.98
N SER A 548 24.28 -13.36 28.57
CA SER A 548 25.15 -12.41 27.86
C SER A 548 26.34 -13.10 27.19
N GLU A 549 27.08 -13.92 27.92
CA GLU A 549 28.25 -14.63 27.43
C GLU A 549 27.88 -15.62 26.32
N THR A 550 26.77 -16.35 26.49
CA THR A 550 26.27 -17.29 25.48
C THR A 550 25.83 -16.56 24.22
N ALA A 551 25.05 -15.49 24.34
CA ALA A 551 24.62 -14.68 23.20
C ALA A 551 25.82 -14.16 22.41
N ARG A 552 26.81 -13.60 23.10
CA ARG A 552 28.04 -13.07 22.49
C ARG A 552 28.85 -14.15 21.78
N ALA A 553 29.02 -15.31 22.42
CA ALA A 553 29.79 -16.42 21.85
C ALA A 553 29.17 -16.94 20.54
N GLU A 554 27.84 -16.93 20.44
CA GLU A 554 27.10 -17.40 19.26
C GLU A 554 26.77 -16.29 18.25
N GLY A 555 27.28 -15.06 18.45
CA GLY A 555 27.08 -13.93 17.54
C GLY A 555 25.70 -13.24 17.62
N ALA A 556 24.94 -13.48 18.68
CA ALA A 556 23.72 -12.74 19.00
C ALA A 556 24.04 -11.44 19.78
N ARG A 557 23.16 -10.45 19.64
CA ARG A 557 23.18 -9.24 20.46
C ARG A 557 22.46 -9.50 21.78
N HIS A 558 22.82 -8.79 22.84
CA HIS A 558 22.19 -8.92 24.15
C HIS A 558 21.67 -7.58 24.63
N VAL A 559 20.42 -7.58 25.08
CA VAL A 559 19.70 -6.42 25.61
C VAL A 559 19.24 -6.77 27.02
N THR A 560 19.38 -5.83 27.93
CA THR A 560 19.04 -6.06 29.33
C THR A 560 18.08 -5.01 29.86
N VAL A 561 16.97 -5.46 30.45
CA VAL A 561 15.90 -4.65 31.02
C VAL A 561 15.90 -4.88 32.54
N TYR A 562 16.29 -3.86 33.29
CA TYR A 562 16.51 -3.97 34.74
C TYR A 562 15.62 -3.06 35.57
N LYS A 563 15.24 -3.56 36.74
CA LYS A 563 14.66 -2.79 37.84
C LYS A 563 15.52 -2.93 39.10
N GLY A 564 15.82 -1.81 39.75
CA GLY A 564 16.69 -1.76 40.93
C GLY A 564 18.19 -1.72 40.61
N LYS A 565 19.03 -2.04 41.60
CA LYS A 565 20.51 -1.98 41.49
C LYS A 565 21.11 -3.34 41.11
N CYS A 566 20.86 -3.79 39.88
CA CYS A 566 21.52 -4.99 39.34
C CYS A 566 23.00 -4.70 39.02
N ARG A 567 23.87 -5.72 39.02
CA ARG A 567 25.24 -5.60 38.50
C ARG A 567 25.16 -5.48 36.98
N ALA A 568 25.29 -4.25 36.46
CA ALA A 568 25.17 -3.98 35.03
C ALA A 568 26.24 -4.74 34.23
N ASP A 569 25.85 -5.32 33.09
CA ASP A 569 26.79 -5.76 32.06
C ASP A 569 27.31 -4.50 31.35
N PRO A 570 28.62 -4.19 31.44
CA PRO A 570 29.19 -2.97 30.86
C PRO A 570 29.09 -2.90 29.32
N VAL A 571 28.66 -3.97 28.66
CA VAL A 571 28.53 -4.07 27.19
C VAL A 571 27.07 -4.17 26.73
N ALA A 572 26.11 -4.35 27.65
CA ALA A 572 24.70 -4.55 27.28
C ALA A 572 24.00 -3.22 26.92
N LEU A 573 23.13 -3.29 25.91
CA LEU A 573 22.24 -2.20 25.55
C LEU A 573 21.09 -2.12 26.57
N SER A 574 20.77 -0.91 27.03
CA SER A 574 19.73 -0.66 28.02
C SER A 574 18.56 0.13 27.40
N PRO A 575 17.30 -0.18 27.74
CA PRO A 575 16.14 0.56 27.26
C PRO A 575 16.06 1.96 27.88
N MET A 576 15.60 2.93 27.11
CA MET A 576 15.35 4.29 27.60
C MET A 576 14.13 4.36 28.55
N HIS A 577 13.15 3.48 28.34
CA HIS A 577 11.90 3.42 29.10
C HIS A 577 11.67 1.99 29.65
N PRO A 578 12.46 1.52 30.64
CA PRO A 578 12.44 0.14 31.11
C PRO A 578 11.07 -0.32 31.63
N ASP A 579 10.32 0.56 32.31
CA ASP A 579 8.98 0.24 32.82
C ASP A 579 7.98 -0.07 31.70
N ALA A 580 8.05 0.69 30.60
CA ALA A 580 7.18 0.46 29.44
C ALA A 580 7.52 -0.85 28.73
N VAL A 581 8.82 -1.17 28.62
CA VAL A 581 9.30 -2.43 28.05
C VAL A 581 8.84 -3.63 28.88
N GLU A 582 8.94 -3.55 30.21
CA GLU A 582 8.44 -4.64 31.06
C GLU A 582 6.92 -4.80 30.95
N ILE A 583 6.14 -3.71 30.95
CA ILE A 583 4.68 -3.79 30.75
C ILE A 583 4.36 -4.49 29.43
N ALA A 584 5.01 -4.11 28.33
CA ALA A 584 4.76 -4.72 27.02
C ALA A 584 5.13 -6.21 26.97
N TYR A 585 6.27 -6.60 27.53
CA TYR A 585 6.74 -7.98 27.51
C TYR A 585 6.11 -8.86 28.61
N SER A 586 5.60 -8.29 29.69
CA SER A 586 4.94 -9.03 30.78
C SER A 586 3.64 -9.68 30.29
N VAL A 587 2.92 -9.00 29.41
CA VAL A 587 1.75 -9.56 28.70
C VAL A 587 2.14 -10.81 27.92
N LEU A 588 3.30 -10.80 27.25
CA LEU A 588 3.84 -11.96 26.53
C LEU A 588 4.44 -13.01 27.46
N ASN A 589 4.85 -12.64 28.68
CA ASN A 589 5.44 -13.50 29.70
C ASN A 589 4.40 -14.30 30.49
N HIS A 590 3.41 -14.87 29.79
CA HIS A 590 2.34 -15.64 30.42
C HIS A 590 2.54 -17.15 30.21
N TYR A 591 2.25 -17.94 31.25
CA TYR A 591 2.33 -19.41 31.27
C TYR A 591 0.96 -20.02 31.51
N LEU A 592 0.74 -21.25 31.03
CA LEU A 592 -0.56 -21.93 31.07
C LEU A 592 -1.14 -22.08 32.49
N ASP A 593 -0.28 -22.33 33.48
CA ASP A 593 -0.69 -22.68 34.85
C ASP A 593 -0.33 -21.61 35.90
N GLU A 594 -0.01 -20.39 35.46
CA GLU A 594 0.39 -19.29 36.35
C GLU A 594 -0.55 -18.09 36.23
N PRO A 595 -0.82 -17.37 37.34
CA PRO A 595 -1.57 -16.13 37.28
C PRO A 595 -0.82 -15.10 36.42
N THR A 596 -1.57 -14.26 35.72
CA THR A 596 -1.01 -13.13 34.98
C THR A 596 -0.31 -12.16 35.93
N SER A 597 0.94 -11.82 35.62
CA SER A 597 1.74 -10.83 36.35
C SER A 597 2.15 -9.71 35.40
N MET A 598 2.14 -8.47 35.90
CA MET A 598 2.68 -7.30 35.19
C MET A 598 4.17 -7.07 35.49
N GLU A 599 4.76 -7.94 36.30
CA GLU A 599 6.17 -7.92 36.66
C GLU A 599 6.85 -9.17 36.12
N ILE A 600 8.09 -9.02 35.67
CA ILE A 600 8.97 -10.10 35.22
C ILE A 600 10.16 -10.18 36.19
N PRO A 601 10.07 -11.02 37.24
CA PRO A 601 11.17 -11.18 38.19
C PRO A 601 12.46 -11.63 37.50
N GLU A 602 12.33 -12.58 36.57
CA GLU A 602 13.37 -13.04 35.66
C GLU A 602 12.72 -13.60 34.39
N GLY A 603 13.33 -13.37 33.24
CA GLY A 603 12.91 -13.98 31.99
C GLY A 603 13.77 -13.55 30.81
N HIS A 604 13.89 -14.43 29.82
CA HIS A 604 14.71 -14.18 28.64
C HIS A 604 13.95 -14.54 27.37
N PHE A 605 13.96 -13.64 26.39
CA PHE A 605 13.35 -13.82 25.09
C PHE A 605 14.44 -13.87 24.03
N LEU A 606 14.35 -14.84 23.12
CA LEU A 606 15.17 -14.87 21.91
C LEU A 606 14.35 -14.33 20.75
N VAL A 607 14.83 -13.24 20.17
CA VAL A 607 14.28 -12.60 18.98
C VAL A 607 15.19 -12.92 17.79
N ASP A 608 14.61 -13.32 16.66
CA ASP A 608 15.36 -13.59 15.45
C ASP A 608 15.83 -12.33 14.71
N ARG A 609 16.51 -12.53 13.58
CA ARG A 609 17.08 -11.45 12.75
C ARG A 609 16.02 -10.54 12.12
N SER A 610 14.79 -11.02 12.01
CA SER A 610 13.66 -10.29 11.41
C SER A 610 12.93 -9.47 12.47
N GLY A 611 12.95 -9.91 13.74
CA GLY A 611 12.27 -9.27 14.86
C GLY A 611 11.13 -10.10 15.46
N TYR A 612 11.07 -11.41 15.18
CA TYR A 612 10.07 -12.30 15.79
C TYR A 612 10.62 -12.97 17.05
N ILE A 613 9.79 -13.10 18.08
CA ILE A 613 10.09 -13.87 19.29
C ILE A 613 10.00 -15.36 18.96
N ARG A 614 11.09 -16.09 19.19
CA ARG A 614 11.23 -17.51 18.82
C ARG A 614 11.25 -18.45 20.00
N ALA A 615 11.92 -18.05 21.08
CA ALA A 615 12.04 -18.87 22.28
C ALA A 615 11.98 -17.99 23.53
N ARG A 616 11.61 -18.62 24.64
CA ARG A 616 11.56 -18.00 25.96
C ARG A 616 12.18 -18.92 27.00
N TYR A 617 12.94 -18.34 27.92
CA TYR A 617 13.63 -19.02 29.00
C TYR A 617 13.29 -18.31 30.32
N ARG A 618 13.07 -19.09 31.38
CA ARG A 618 12.76 -18.55 32.71
C ARG A 618 14.01 -18.13 33.47
N HIS A 619 15.08 -18.89 33.31
CA HIS A 619 16.32 -18.78 34.06
C HIS A 619 17.42 -19.52 33.29
N PHE A 620 18.68 -19.15 33.54
CA PHE A 620 19.85 -19.89 33.09
C PHE A 620 20.75 -20.28 34.27
N SER A 621 21.08 -21.57 34.34
CA SER A 621 22.10 -22.10 35.24
C SER A 621 23.16 -22.89 34.46
N ALA A 622 24.35 -23.02 35.02
CA ALA A 622 25.41 -23.86 34.44
C ALA A 622 25.01 -25.34 34.44
N ASP A 623 24.15 -25.76 35.37
CA ASP A 623 23.88 -27.16 35.68
C ASP A 623 22.51 -27.67 35.19
N ASP A 624 21.62 -26.78 34.72
CA ASP A 624 20.25 -27.11 34.34
C ASP A 624 20.07 -27.50 32.85
N GLY A 625 21.15 -27.44 32.07
CA GLY A 625 21.16 -27.76 30.64
C GLY A 625 20.44 -26.73 29.74
N SER A 626 20.03 -25.57 30.27
CA SER A 626 19.31 -24.51 29.54
C SER A 626 20.15 -23.81 28.47
N ILE A 627 21.48 -23.85 28.60
CA ILE A 627 22.44 -23.21 27.69
C ILE A 627 22.44 -23.88 26.31
N ALA A 628 22.38 -25.21 26.25
CA ALA A 628 22.47 -25.94 24.98
C ALA A 628 21.27 -25.63 24.03
N PRO A 629 20.01 -25.60 24.52
CA PRO A 629 18.87 -25.10 23.74
C PRO A 629 19.06 -23.67 23.25
N LEU A 630 19.55 -22.75 24.10
CA LEU A 630 19.80 -21.36 23.71
C LEU A 630 20.78 -21.26 22.53
N LYS A 631 21.93 -21.94 22.63
CA LYS A 631 22.94 -21.97 21.56
C LYS A 631 22.35 -22.48 20.26
N ALA A 632 21.66 -23.63 20.31
CA ALA A 632 21.04 -24.23 19.14
C ALA A 632 20.02 -23.29 18.47
N GLN A 633 19.23 -22.57 19.26
CA GLN A 633 18.24 -21.62 18.74
C GLN A 633 18.87 -20.36 18.15
N ILE A 634 19.95 -19.84 18.75
CA ILE A 634 20.69 -18.71 18.17
C ILE A 634 21.27 -19.11 16.82
N THR A 635 21.93 -20.27 16.72
CA THR A 635 22.49 -20.75 15.45
C THR A 635 21.41 -20.93 14.38
N LEU A 636 20.27 -21.53 14.76
CA LEU A 636 19.14 -21.72 13.86
C LEU A 636 18.60 -20.39 13.33
N THR A 637 18.23 -19.47 14.23
CA THR A 637 17.67 -18.16 13.86
C THR A 637 18.67 -17.25 13.14
N ALA A 638 19.97 -17.44 13.35
CA ALA A 638 21.01 -16.76 12.61
C ALA A 638 21.04 -17.20 11.13
N SER A 639 20.80 -18.48 10.87
CA SER A 639 20.85 -19.08 9.52
C SER A 639 19.63 -18.78 8.65
N GLU A 640 18.51 -18.37 9.27
CA GLU A 640 17.26 -18.14 8.55
C GLU A 640 17.31 -16.85 7.70
N PRO A 641 16.56 -16.81 6.58
CA PRO A 641 16.46 -15.60 5.78
C PRO A 641 15.75 -14.50 6.58
N VAL A 642 16.21 -13.26 6.39
CA VAL A 642 15.53 -12.09 6.94
C VAL A 642 14.22 -11.90 6.18
N VAL A 643 13.11 -11.90 6.92
CA VAL A 643 11.77 -11.64 6.41
C VAL A 643 11.36 -10.24 6.82
N GLN A 644 10.73 -9.50 5.93
CA GLN A 644 10.19 -8.19 6.27
C GLN A 644 8.98 -8.36 7.19
N ILE A 645 9.04 -7.78 8.38
CA ILE A 645 7.88 -7.72 9.27
C ILE A 645 6.83 -6.83 8.61
N ASN A 646 5.63 -7.36 8.46
CA ASN A 646 4.46 -6.56 8.12
C ASN A 646 3.45 -6.70 9.25
N LEU A 647 3.43 -5.70 10.15
CA LEU A 647 2.46 -5.59 11.24
C LEU A 647 1.01 -5.41 10.73
N HIS A 648 0.86 -5.01 9.46
CA HIS A 648 -0.38 -4.53 8.86
C HIS A 648 -0.78 -5.30 7.58
N SER A 649 -0.20 -6.48 7.31
CA SER A 649 -0.61 -7.26 6.12
C SER A 649 -2.03 -7.80 6.32
N HIS A 650 -3.00 -7.10 5.73
CA HIS A 650 -4.40 -7.47 5.64
C HIS A 650 -4.69 -8.59 4.63
#